data_AF-A0A7X2PJD2-F1
#
_entry.id   AF-A0A7X2PJD2-F1
#
_cell.length_a   1.000
_cell.length_b   1.000
_cell.length_c   1.000
_cell.angle_alpha   90.00
_cell.angle_beta   90.00
_cell.angle_gamma   90.00
#
_symmetry.space_group_name_H-M   'P 1'
#
loop_
_entity.id
_entity.type
_entity.pdbx_description
1 polymer ?
#
loop_
_entity_poly.entity_id
_entity_poly.type
_entity_poly.pdbx_seq_one_letter_code
_entity_poly.pdbx_strand_id
1 'polypeptide(L)'
;MPKFPLPEDQLQGIARWIRALNASAYDLNLPGDAAAGERFFFGQGQCGSCHMVHGRGKANGPDLSGIGRALPLRELEQSLDNPGSGVGGSTPSCPGWAWCPQNPWAVVNVRLRGGSTLRGYARSQTRHDLQVQTFDGRLHLLLEKEYESVTEEKASLMPPLKATSGERRDLLAFLSRLGGVTVGAIPAGGEPVSPVSMDRILRPRPGEWPSYNGTLDGNRHSALNQIDTGNASRLQMQWSYSIPYFLLETTPIVSDGVMYVTGPNQVCALDARTGRQIWCYSRPRNSGPMIPGDAALGAQRGAAILGGRVFFSTDDAHLICLNALTGALMWDVVMPDPPGRYGATTAPLVVGDLVIAGVNGGDGGIRGFLAAYKATTGELAWRFWTVPKAGEPASETWGGGKAIDVGGGATWLTGSYDEETGLLYWPTGNPFPDTDGDDRKGDNLYTNCVVALDVKTGKLRWHYQFTPHDLHDWDATEPLVLVNARFQGRDRKLLLQGNRNGFFYVLDRVSGELLLAKPFVTRLTWASGIGADGRPQLIEGNKPTPGGTKACPAVRGATNWYSTAFNPVTRLFYMMAVEDCSIYRQSKMGGYVPFRDPSDPPKKFLRALDLDTGRIAWEVPQFGAPESNYSGVLSTAGGLVFYGETGGGFAAVDAKTGRTLWHFETNNVWKASPMTYMVKGRQYVAVASGGNILSFALPER
;
A
#
# COMPACT_ATOMS: atom_id res chain seq x y z
N MET A 1 -51.19 17.45 -14.49
CA MET A 1 -51.54 17.18 -15.90
C MET A 1 -52.86 16.43 -15.94
N PRO A 2 -53.83 16.82 -16.78
CA PRO A 2 -55.02 16.02 -17.01
C PRO A 2 -54.66 14.67 -17.66
N LYS A 3 -55.50 13.64 -17.48
CA LYS A 3 -55.32 12.32 -18.09
C LYS A 3 -55.33 12.46 -19.62
N PHE A 4 -54.24 12.09 -20.29
CA PHE A 4 -54.19 12.03 -21.75
C PHE A 4 -54.78 10.69 -22.22
N PRO A 5 -55.89 10.68 -22.99
CA PRO A 5 -56.51 9.44 -23.49
C PRO A 5 -55.76 8.98 -24.75
N LEU A 6 -54.58 8.40 -24.58
CA LEU A 6 -53.83 7.80 -25.68
C LEU A 6 -54.11 6.30 -25.74
N PRO A 7 -54.23 5.71 -26.95
CA PRO A 7 -54.20 4.26 -27.15
C PRO A 7 -52.96 3.61 -26.51
N GLU A 8 -53.08 2.37 -26.04
CA GLU A 8 -52.02 1.65 -25.30
C GLU A 8 -50.72 1.55 -26.12
N ASP A 9 -50.78 1.34 -27.42
CA ASP A 9 -49.62 1.30 -28.33
C ASP A 9 -48.88 2.65 -28.38
N GLN A 10 -49.61 3.76 -28.36
CA GLN A 10 -49.02 5.11 -28.30
C GLN A 10 -48.46 5.42 -26.91
N LEU A 11 -49.11 4.99 -25.83
CA LEU A 11 -48.56 5.07 -24.47
C LEU A 11 -47.27 4.27 -24.34
N GLN A 12 -47.23 3.06 -24.88
CA GLN A 12 -46.03 2.23 -24.93
C GLN A 12 -44.94 2.86 -25.81
N GLY A 13 -45.31 3.47 -26.94
CA GLY A 13 -44.39 4.21 -27.81
C GLY A 13 -43.75 5.42 -27.10
N ILE A 14 -44.56 6.22 -26.42
CA ILE A 14 -44.09 7.36 -25.62
C ILE A 14 -43.27 6.88 -24.43
N ALA A 15 -43.68 5.81 -23.73
CA ALA A 15 -42.93 5.25 -22.62
C ALA A 15 -41.55 4.72 -23.07
N ARG A 16 -41.47 4.07 -24.24
CA ARG A 16 -40.19 3.65 -24.85
C ARG A 16 -39.35 4.85 -25.25
N TRP A 17 -39.94 5.88 -25.85
CA TRP A 17 -39.23 7.11 -26.21
C TRP A 17 -38.70 7.85 -24.97
N ILE A 18 -39.51 8.02 -23.93
CA ILE A 18 -39.09 8.63 -22.65
C ILE A 18 -37.99 7.81 -21.98
N ARG A 19 -38.09 6.46 -21.99
CA ARG A 19 -37.01 5.60 -21.49
C ARG A 19 -35.74 5.74 -22.32
N ALA A 20 -35.85 5.87 -23.64
CA ALA A 20 -34.71 6.06 -24.54
C ALA A 20 -34.05 7.44 -24.40
N LEU A 21 -34.79 8.49 -24.00
CA LEU A 21 -34.23 9.81 -23.74
C LEU A 21 -33.25 9.84 -22.57
N ASN A 22 -33.43 8.93 -21.60
CA ASN A 22 -32.57 8.80 -20.42
C ASN A 22 -31.74 7.50 -20.43
N ALA A 23 -31.84 6.69 -21.49
CA ALA A 23 -31.05 5.48 -21.62
C ALA A 23 -29.58 5.85 -21.84
N SER A 24 -28.69 5.17 -21.13
CA SER A 24 -27.27 5.31 -21.38
C SER A 24 -26.95 4.78 -22.79
N ALA A 25 -25.89 5.29 -23.41
CA ALA A 25 -25.47 4.76 -24.71
C ALA A 25 -25.16 3.25 -24.65
N TYR A 26 -24.74 2.75 -23.48
CA TYR A 26 -24.49 1.34 -23.21
C TYR A 26 -25.74 0.47 -23.36
N ASP A 27 -26.90 0.96 -22.91
CA ASP A 27 -28.14 0.20 -22.96
C ASP A 27 -28.74 0.14 -24.38
N LEU A 28 -28.31 1.03 -25.27
CA LEU A 28 -28.87 1.19 -26.63
C LEU A 28 -28.27 0.23 -27.67
N ASN A 29 -27.18 -0.48 -27.35
CA ASN A 29 -26.46 -1.42 -28.23
C ASN A 29 -26.34 -0.92 -29.69
N LEU A 30 -25.65 0.20 -29.87
CA LEU A 30 -25.61 0.92 -31.15
C LEU A 30 -25.05 0.04 -32.29
N PRO A 31 -25.62 0.15 -33.51
CA PRO A 31 -25.13 -0.57 -34.68
C PRO A 31 -23.76 -0.03 -35.12
N GLY A 32 -22.90 -0.91 -35.66
CA GLY A 32 -21.56 -0.57 -36.13
C GLY A 32 -20.49 -1.56 -35.62
N ASP A 33 -19.31 -1.52 -36.25
CA ASP A 33 -18.16 -2.37 -35.89
C ASP A 33 -17.35 -1.72 -34.75
N ALA A 34 -17.50 -2.25 -33.52
CA ALA A 34 -16.76 -1.76 -32.35
C ALA A 34 -15.24 -1.84 -32.53
N ALA A 35 -14.76 -2.91 -33.16
CA ALA A 35 -13.34 -3.13 -33.33
C ALA A 35 -12.76 -2.13 -34.35
N ALA A 36 -13.53 -1.79 -35.40
CA ALA A 36 -13.17 -0.69 -36.29
C ALA A 36 -13.18 0.67 -35.55
N GLY A 37 -14.19 0.91 -34.71
CA GLY A 37 -14.26 2.11 -33.87
C GLY A 37 -13.08 2.26 -32.91
N GLU A 38 -12.66 1.17 -32.26
CA GLU A 38 -11.49 1.15 -31.38
C GLU A 38 -10.19 1.44 -32.16
N ARG A 39 -10.01 0.80 -33.33
CA ARG A 39 -8.86 1.06 -34.20
C ARG A 39 -8.82 2.51 -34.67
N PHE A 40 -9.98 3.09 -34.99
CA PHE A 40 -10.09 4.50 -35.33
C PHE A 40 -9.72 5.39 -34.12
N PHE A 41 -10.26 5.10 -32.94
CA PHE A 41 -10.00 5.85 -31.70
C PHE A 41 -8.50 5.97 -31.37
N PHE A 42 -7.77 4.86 -31.43
CA PHE A 42 -6.33 4.82 -31.14
C PHE A 42 -5.44 5.12 -32.35
N GLY A 43 -6.00 5.13 -33.55
CA GLY A 43 -5.30 5.37 -34.81
C GLY A 43 -5.67 6.73 -35.41
N GLN A 44 -6.37 6.70 -36.55
CA GLN A 44 -6.62 7.88 -37.37
C GLN A 44 -7.48 8.96 -36.69
N GLY A 45 -8.37 8.57 -35.78
CA GLY A 45 -9.19 9.49 -34.99
C GLY A 45 -8.39 10.24 -33.92
N GLN A 46 -7.19 9.74 -33.57
CA GLN A 46 -6.27 10.33 -32.58
C GLN A 46 -6.89 10.64 -31.21
N CYS A 47 -8.06 10.06 -30.87
CA CYS A 47 -8.75 10.29 -29.60
C CYS A 47 -7.88 9.84 -28.41
N GLY A 48 -7.15 8.73 -28.58
CA GLY A 48 -6.23 8.19 -27.56
C GLY A 48 -5.02 9.08 -27.23
N SER A 49 -4.76 10.14 -28.01
CA SER A 49 -3.71 11.13 -27.70
C SER A 49 -4.08 12.04 -26.53
N CYS A 50 -5.38 12.18 -26.25
CA CYS A 50 -5.91 12.95 -25.14
C CYS A 50 -6.62 12.07 -24.11
N HIS A 51 -7.38 11.06 -24.57
CA HIS A 51 -8.24 10.25 -23.72
C HIS A 51 -7.64 8.89 -23.40
N MET A 52 -8.04 8.36 -22.25
CA MET A 52 -7.70 7.02 -21.81
C MET A 52 -8.92 6.10 -21.95
N VAL A 53 -8.71 4.83 -22.30
CA VAL A 53 -9.68 3.74 -22.20
C VAL A 53 -8.96 2.51 -21.68
N HIS A 54 -9.42 1.96 -20.55
CA HIS A 54 -8.84 0.79 -19.87
C HIS A 54 -7.32 0.90 -19.70
N GLY A 55 -6.84 2.07 -19.26
CA GLY A 55 -5.41 2.33 -19.09
C GLY A 55 -4.61 2.58 -20.37
N ARG A 56 -5.22 2.53 -21.56
CA ARG A 56 -4.59 2.80 -22.86
C ARG A 56 -4.87 4.23 -23.33
N GLY A 57 -3.87 4.89 -23.90
CA GLY A 57 -3.95 6.30 -24.32
C GLY A 57 -3.25 7.24 -23.34
N LYS A 58 -3.66 8.51 -23.30
CA LYS A 58 -3.09 9.53 -22.40
C LYS A 58 -4.16 10.07 -21.45
N ALA A 59 -3.73 10.60 -20.31
CA ALA A 59 -4.59 11.14 -19.27
C ALA A 59 -4.67 12.68 -19.33
N ASN A 60 -4.68 13.24 -20.54
CA ASN A 60 -4.79 14.69 -20.77
C ASN A 60 -6.24 15.15 -20.80
N GLY A 61 -7.17 14.28 -21.19
CA GLY A 61 -8.61 14.43 -21.11
C GLY A 61 -9.21 13.43 -20.11
N PRO A 62 -10.55 13.34 -20.02
CA PRO A 62 -11.21 12.37 -19.17
C PRO A 62 -10.91 10.93 -19.59
N ASP A 63 -10.91 10.03 -18.62
CA ASP A 63 -10.98 8.59 -18.84
C ASP A 63 -12.37 8.22 -19.39
N LEU A 64 -12.40 7.48 -20.49
CA LEU A 64 -13.60 7.10 -21.21
C LEU A 64 -13.98 5.63 -21.01
N SER A 65 -13.27 4.90 -20.14
CA SER A 65 -13.50 3.48 -19.84
C SER A 65 -14.95 3.13 -19.50
N GLY A 66 -15.70 4.06 -18.88
CA GLY A 66 -17.12 3.89 -18.54
C GLY A 66 -18.07 4.83 -19.26
N ILE A 67 -17.63 5.49 -20.35
CA ILE A 67 -18.38 6.61 -20.94
C ILE A 67 -19.75 6.20 -21.48
N GLY A 68 -19.89 4.97 -21.98
CA GLY A 68 -21.16 4.48 -22.52
C GLY A 68 -22.26 4.40 -21.46
N ARG A 69 -21.90 4.09 -20.21
CA ARG A 69 -22.85 4.11 -19.07
C ARG A 69 -23.04 5.51 -18.50
N ALA A 70 -22.01 6.35 -18.58
CA ALA A 70 -22.02 7.67 -17.97
C ALA A 70 -22.88 8.68 -18.75
N LEU A 71 -22.95 8.56 -20.09
CA LEU A 71 -23.61 9.54 -20.94
C LEU A 71 -24.75 8.93 -21.78
N PRO A 72 -25.88 9.64 -21.96
CA PRO A 72 -26.84 9.36 -23.02
C PRO A 72 -26.19 9.51 -24.41
N LEU A 73 -26.73 8.81 -25.42
CA LEU A 73 -26.22 8.87 -26.80
C LEU A 73 -26.10 10.32 -27.33
N ARG A 74 -27.13 11.14 -27.10
CA ARG A 74 -27.16 12.52 -27.59
C ARG A 74 -26.00 13.36 -27.06
N GLU A 75 -25.59 13.13 -25.82
CA GLU A 75 -24.47 13.87 -25.20
C GLU A 75 -23.12 13.38 -25.73
N LEU A 76 -22.98 12.08 -26.01
CA LEU A 76 -21.81 11.54 -26.71
C LEU A 76 -21.67 12.16 -28.11
N GLU A 77 -22.75 12.18 -28.88
CA GLU A 77 -22.78 12.79 -30.21
C GLU A 77 -22.43 14.27 -30.16
N GLN A 78 -23.03 15.02 -29.23
CA GLN A 78 -22.74 16.44 -29.03
C GLN A 78 -21.26 16.67 -28.68
N SER A 79 -20.67 15.81 -27.85
CA SER A 79 -19.26 15.91 -27.46
C SER A 79 -18.31 15.67 -28.63
N LEU A 80 -18.69 14.84 -29.60
CA LEU A 80 -17.92 14.61 -30.82
C LEU A 80 -18.10 15.74 -31.84
N ASP A 81 -19.34 16.18 -32.05
CA ASP A 81 -19.68 17.11 -33.14
C ASP A 81 -19.37 18.58 -32.75
N ASN A 82 -19.57 18.95 -31.48
CA ASN A 82 -19.31 20.29 -30.97
C ASN A 82 -18.78 20.26 -29.52
N PRO A 83 -17.53 19.82 -29.29
CA PRO A 83 -16.93 19.75 -27.96
C PRO A 83 -16.87 21.10 -27.22
N GLY A 84 -17.01 22.23 -27.92
CA GLY A 84 -17.04 23.57 -27.32
C GLY A 84 -18.39 23.98 -26.72
N SER A 85 -19.50 23.32 -27.07
CA SER A 85 -20.84 23.74 -26.60
C SER A 85 -21.12 23.45 -25.13
N GLY A 86 -20.29 22.61 -24.48
CA GLY A 86 -20.41 22.24 -23.06
C GLY A 86 -19.56 23.08 -22.10
N VAL A 87 -18.87 24.12 -22.59
CA VAL A 87 -18.02 24.99 -21.77
C VAL A 87 -18.91 25.98 -21.00
N GLY A 88 -19.64 25.49 -20.00
CA GLY A 88 -20.53 26.30 -19.17
C GLY A 88 -21.53 25.50 -18.32
N GLY A 89 -21.07 24.95 -17.19
CA GLY A 89 -21.92 24.66 -16.03
C GLY A 89 -21.63 23.37 -15.24
N SER A 90 -21.50 23.49 -13.91
CA SER A 90 -22.09 22.56 -12.91
C SER A 90 -22.14 23.20 -11.51
N THR A 91 -23.18 22.89 -10.73
CA THR A 91 -23.54 23.51 -9.44
C THR A 91 -23.16 22.61 -8.22
N PRO A 92 -23.63 22.83 -6.97
CA PRO A 92 -22.85 23.46 -5.89
C PRO A 92 -21.92 22.54 -5.04
N SER A 93 -21.81 21.23 -5.28
CA SER A 93 -20.98 20.33 -4.43
C SER A 93 -20.75 18.96 -5.11
N CYS A 94 -19.99 18.95 -6.20
CA CYS A 94 -19.79 17.79 -7.08
C CYS A 94 -19.14 16.57 -6.37
N PRO A 95 -19.82 15.39 -6.31
CA PRO A 95 -19.46 14.27 -7.20
C PRO A 95 -20.58 13.23 -7.49
N GLY A 96 -20.25 12.26 -8.36
CA GLY A 96 -20.60 10.85 -8.14
C GLY A 96 -19.36 9.93 -8.21
N TRP A 97 -18.34 10.35 -8.97
CA TRP A 97 -17.01 9.74 -9.07
C TRP A 97 -15.95 10.80 -9.48
N ALA A 98 -16.24 12.08 -9.24
CA ALA A 98 -16.14 13.15 -10.24
C ALA A 98 -14.80 13.88 -10.43
N TRP A 99 -14.70 14.61 -11.55
CA TRP A 99 -13.85 15.80 -11.69
C TRP A 99 -14.73 17.02 -12.02
N CYS A 100 -14.80 18.00 -11.12
CA CYS A 100 -15.52 19.26 -11.32
C CYS A 100 -14.66 20.45 -10.89
N PRO A 101 -14.34 21.36 -11.82
CA PRO A 101 -13.90 22.69 -11.48
C PRO A 101 -15.07 23.65 -11.76
N GLN A 102 -15.07 24.79 -11.09
CA GLN A 102 -15.91 25.91 -11.50
C GLN A 102 -15.57 26.45 -12.91
N ASN A 103 -14.68 25.78 -13.66
CA ASN A 103 -14.31 25.96 -15.07
C ASN A 103 -13.76 24.63 -15.68
N PRO A 104 -14.50 23.88 -16.52
CA PRO A 104 -14.00 22.63 -17.10
C PRO A 104 -12.73 22.86 -17.94
N TRP A 105 -11.69 22.07 -17.67
CA TRP A 105 -10.45 21.96 -18.46
C TRP A 105 -9.83 23.29 -18.92
N ALA A 106 -9.97 24.35 -18.13
CA ALA A 106 -9.40 25.63 -18.48
C ALA A 106 -7.90 25.43 -18.72
N VAL A 107 -7.51 25.61 -19.98
CA VAL A 107 -6.10 25.68 -20.32
C VAL A 107 -5.63 27.02 -19.79
N VAL A 108 -4.65 26.96 -18.91
CA VAL A 108 -4.10 28.14 -18.29
C VAL A 108 -2.71 28.40 -18.83
N ASN A 109 -2.43 29.67 -19.06
CA ASN A 109 -1.09 30.20 -19.22
C ASN A 109 -0.68 30.80 -17.87
N VAL A 110 0.33 30.21 -17.25
CA VAL A 110 0.86 30.63 -15.96
C VAL A 110 2.19 31.33 -16.19
N ARG A 111 2.25 32.60 -15.81
CA ARG A 111 3.52 33.32 -15.76
C ARG A 111 4.17 33.05 -14.40
N LEU A 112 5.29 32.33 -14.39
CA LEU A 112 6.05 32.09 -13.17
C LEU A 112 6.81 33.35 -12.77
N ARG A 113 7.04 33.55 -11.47
CA ARG A 113 7.81 34.71 -10.98
C ARG A 113 9.27 34.73 -11.44
N GLY A 114 9.78 33.58 -11.89
CA GLY A 114 11.09 33.47 -12.56
C GLY A 114 11.11 33.92 -14.03
N GLY A 115 10.00 34.43 -14.57
CA GLY A 115 9.87 34.95 -15.94
C GLY A 115 9.49 33.92 -17.01
N SER A 116 9.60 32.62 -16.73
CA SER A 116 9.15 31.55 -17.63
C SER A 116 7.62 31.38 -17.59
N THR A 117 7.05 30.86 -18.68
CA THR A 117 5.61 30.55 -18.76
C THR A 117 5.36 29.05 -18.81
N LEU A 118 4.33 28.58 -18.10
CA LEU A 118 3.79 27.23 -18.23
C LEU A 118 2.43 27.30 -18.91
N ARG A 119 2.13 26.34 -19.78
CA ARG A 119 0.83 26.20 -20.42
C ARG A 119 0.31 24.78 -20.21
N GLY A 120 -0.91 24.64 -19.72
CA GLY A 120 -1.47 23.32 -19.43
C GLY A 120 -2.88 23.40 -18.82
N TYR A 121 -3.43 22.25 -18.44
CA TYR A 121 -4.73 22.16 -17.80
C TYR A 121 -4.62 22.54 -16.32
N ALA A 122 -5.43 23.51 -15.86
CA ALA A 122 -5.62 23.74 -14.44
C ALA A 122 -6.39 22.56 -13.84
N ARG A 123 -5.69 21.72 -13.06
CA ARG A 123 -6.26 20.56 -12.36
C ARG A 123 -6.98 20.95 -11.08
N SER A 124 -6.48 21.99 -10.44
CA SER A 124 -7.02 22.56 -9.21
C SER A 124 -6.46 23.96 -9.03
N GLN A 125 -7.25 24.90 -8.52
CA GLN A 125 -6.79 26.24 -8.16
C GLN A 125 -7.46 26.68 -6.86
N THR A 126 -6.70 27.30 -5.95
CA THR A 126 -7.24 28.10 -4.83
C THR A 126 -6.63 29.49 -4.90
N ARG A 127 -6.87 30.29 -3.86
CA ARG A 127 -6.13 31.53 -3.64
C ARG A 127 -4.63 31.31 -3.39
N HIS A 128 -4.23 30.15 -2.86
CA HIS A 128 -2.88 29.94 -2.32
C HIS A 128 -2.02 28.97 -3.12
N ASP A 129 -2.62 28.19 -4.02
CA ASP A 129 -1.90 27.23 -4.84
C ASP A 129 -2.65 26.90 -6.15
N LEU A 130 -1.89 26.39 -7.11
CA LEU A 130 -2.32 26.01 -8.44
C LEU A 130 -1.66 24.69 -8.84
N GLN A 131 -2.48 23.73 -9.29
CA GLN A 131 -2.03 22.47 -9.85
C GLN A 131 -2.22 22.51 -11.37
N VAL A 132 -1.13 22.46 -12.13
CA VAL A 132 -1.17 22.49 -13.61
C VAL A 132 -0.61 21.22 -14.18
N GLN A 133 -1.37 20.58 -15.08
CA GLN A 133 -0.85 19.52 -15.92
C GLN A 133 -0.47 20.05 -17.30
N THR A 134 0.80 19.98 -17.66
CA THR A 134 1.25 20.28 -19.02
C THR A 134 0.83 19.17 -19.99
N PHE A 135 0.81 19.47 -21.30
CA PHE A 135 0.32 18.54 -22.32
C PHE A 135 1.19 17.27 -22.50
N ASP A 136 2.43 17.30 -22.01
CA ASP A 136 3.31 16.14 -21.89
C ASP A 136 2.98 15.24 -20.68
N GLY A 137 1.97 15.60 -19.89
CA GLY A 137 1.47 14.85 -18.74
C GLY A 137 2.17 15.17 -17.42
N ARG A 138 3.12 16.13 -17.38
CA ARG A 138 3.79 16.51 -16.12
C ARG A 138 2.86 17.35 -15.25
N LEU A 139 2.83 17.02 -13.96
CA LEU A 139 2.08 17.77 -12.95
C LEU A 139 3.01 18.79 -12.26
N HIS A 140 2.58 20.04 -12.25
CA HIS A 140 3.25 21.15 -11.58
C HIS A 140 2.39 21.61 -10.40
N LEU A 141 2.91 21.41 -9.19
CA LEU A 141 2.28 21.82 -7.93
C LEU A 141 2.89 23.15 -7.47
N LEU A 142 2.20 24.24 -7.75
CA LEU A 142 2.70 25.61 -7.59
C LEU A 142 2.03 26.28 -6.40
N LEU A 143 2.80 26.91 -5.52
CA LEU A 143 2.26 27.84 -4.53
C LEU A 143 2.08 29.24 -5.13
N GLU A 144 1.24 30.06 -4.51
CA GLU A 144 1.00 31.48 -4.86
C GLU A 144 2.31 32.29 -5.00
N LYS A 145 3.32 31.97 -4.19
CA LYS A 145 4.64 32.61 -4.26
C LYS A 145 5.48 32.22 -5.49
N GLU A 146 5.07 31.22 -6.26
CA GLU A 146 5.83 30.72 -7.43
C GLU A 146 5.31 31.27 -8.76
N TYR A 147 4.10 31.82 -8.80
CA TYR A 147 3.50 32.41 -10.01
C TYR A 147 3.04 33.86 -9.82
N GLU A 148 3.05 34.61 -10.92
CA GLU A 148 2.67 36.03 -10.99
C GLU A 148 1.22 36.18 -11.46
N SER A 149 0.85 35.44 -12.51
CA SER A 149 -0.50 35.50 -13.09
C SER A 149 -0.89 34.17 -13.74
N VAL A 150 -2.21 33.97 -13.82
CA VAL A 150 -2.85 32.83 -14.48
C VAL A 150 -3.86 33.42 -15.46
N THR A 151 -3.81 33.03 -16.73
CA THR A 151 -4.77 33.46 -17.75
C THR A 151 -5.41 32.23 -18.39
N GLU A 152 -6.74 32.18 -18.36
CA GLU A 152 -7.52 31.09 -18.94
C GLU A 152 -7.73 31.27 -20.45
N GLU A 153 -7.64 30.17 -21.19
CA GLU A 153 -8.06 30.10 -22.59
C GLU A 153 -9.52 29.66 -22.66
N LYS A 154 -10.33 30.41 -23.39
CA LYS A 154 -11.79 30.19 -23.51
C LYS A 154 -12.18 29.25 -24.64
N ALA A 155 -11.31 28.30 -25.00
CA ALA A 155 -11.51 27.37 -26.11
C ALA A 155 -11.28 25.92 -25.67
N SER A 156 -12.11 25.01 -26.18
CA SER A 156 -11.87 23.57 -26.01
C SER A 156 -10.63 23.15 -26.80
N LEU A 157 -9.74 22.37 -26.17
CA LEU A 157 -8.63 21.71 -26.87
C LEU A 157 -9.05 20.43 -27.58
N MET A 158 -10.25 19.91 -27.31
CA MET A 158 -10.80 18.81 -28.08
C MET A 158 -11.31 19.36 -29.41
N PRO A 159 -10.73 18.98 -30.56
CA PRO A 159 -11.24 19.40 -31.85
C PRO A 159 -12.57 18.67 -32.13
N PRO A 160 -13.48 19.27 -32.92
CA PRO A 160 -14.60 18.53 -33.49
C PRO A 160 -14.12 17.29 -34.24
N LEU A 161 -14.85 16.18 -34.11
CA LEU A 161 -14.53 14.92 -34.75
C LEU A 161 -14.48 15.08 -36.27
N LYS A 162 -13.34 14.72 -36.86
CA LYS A 162 -13.18 14.59 -38.31
C LYS A 162 -13.21 13.11 -38.68
N ALA A 163 -14.34 12.64 -39.19
CA ALA A 163 -14.57 11.25 -39.55
C ALA A 163 -15.59 11.16 -40.69
N THR A 164 -15.49 10.11 -41.52
CA THR A 164 -16.58 9.70 -42.41
C THR A 164 -17.79 9.23 -41.59
N SER A 165 -18.97 9.17 -42.21
CA SER A 165 -20.18 8.66 -41.53
C SER A 165 -20.03 7.22 -41.02
N GLY A 166 -19.25 6.39 -41.74
CA GLY A 166 -18.94 5.02 -41.33
C GLY A 166 -18.06 4.98 -40.07
N GLU A 167 -16.95 5.73 -40.08
CA GLU A 167 -16.04 5.84 -38.94
C GLU A 167 -16.73 6.43 -37.71
N ARG A 168 -17.55 7.48 -37.86
CA ARG A 168 -18.33 8.05 -36.75
C ARG A 168 -19.27 7.02 -36.14
N ARG A 169 -20.00 6.26 -36.97
CA ARG A 169 -20.90 5.19 -36.50
C ARG A 169 -20.13 4.12 -35.73
N ASP A 170 -19.02 3.65 -36.28
CA ASP A 170 -18.22 2.59 -35.68
C ASP A 170 -17.55 3.07 -34.37
N LEU A 171 -17.08 4.33 -34.32
CA LEU A 171 -16.58 4.98 -33.11
C LEU A 171 -17.66 5.09 -32.03
N LEU A 172 -18.87 5.54 -32.37
CA LEU A 172 -19.99 5.59 -31.41
C LEU A 172 -20.34 4.20 -30.89
N ALA A 173 -20.31 3.18 -31.77
CA ALA A 173 -20.54 1.80 -31.39
C ALA A 173 -19.43 1.25 -30.47
N PHE A 174 -18.20 1.72 -30.59
CA PHE A 174 -17.13 1.43 -29.63
C PHE A 174 -17.37 2.12 -28.29
N LEU A 175 -17.55 3.44 -28.29
CA LEU A 175 -17.73 4.25 -27.07
C LEU A 175 -18.97 3.82 -26.28
N SER A 176 -20.06 3.46 -26.96
CA SER A 176 -21.28 2.98 -26.31
C SER A 176 -21.05 1.68 -25.55
N ARG A 177 -20.11 0.82 -25.98
CA ARG A 177 -19.81 -0.46 -25.33
C ARG A 177 -18.85 -0.31 -24.14
N LEU A 178 -18.32 0.88 -23.87
CA LEU A 178 -17.44 1.15 -22.74
C LEU A 178 -18.26 1.29 -21.44
N GLY A 179 -18.41 0.17 -20.73
CA GLY A 179 -19.21 0.05 -19.51
C GLY A 179 -18.44 0.15 -18.18
N GLY A 180 -17.13 0.42 -18.24
CA GLY A 180 -16.21 0.43 -17.11
C GLY A 180 -15.19 -0.70 -17.18
N VAL A 181 -14.21 -0.66 -16.28
CA VAL A 181 -13.22 -1.74 -16.14
C VAL A 181 -13.89 -2.98 -15.55
N THR A 182 -13.75 -4.11 -16.24
CA THR A 182 -14.20 -5.42 -15.77
C THR A 182 -13.12 -6.07 -14.91
N VAL A 183 -13.53 -6.86 -13.91
CA VAL A 183 -12.61 -7.67 -13.11
C VAL A 183 -11.96 -8.74 -13.99
N GLY A 184 -10.62 -8.80 -13.95
CA GLY A 184 -9.79 -9.71 -14.73
C GLY A 184 -8.58 -9.01 -15.34
N ALA A 185 -7.61 -9.81 -15.79
CA ALA A 185 -6.48 -9.29 -16.53
C ALA A 185 -6.95 -8.69 -17.86
N ILE A 186 -6.37 -7.56 -18.25
CA ILE A 186 -6.68 -6.91 -19.53
C ILE A 186 -5.71 -7.37 -20.62
N PRO A 187 -6.14 -7.43 -21.90
CA PRO A 187 -5.24 -7.73 -23.01
C PRO A 187 -4.05 -6.77 -23.08
N ALA A 188 -2.91 -7.25 -23.56
CA ALA A 188 -1.71 -6.44 -23.74
C ALA A 188 -2.00 -5.22 -24.63
N GLY A 189 -1.59 -4.04 -24.19
CA GLY A 189 -1.84 -2.77 -24.89
C GLY A 189 -1.56 -1.51 -24.08
N GLY A 190 -1.37 -1.63 -22.75
CA GLY A 190 -0.92 -0.54 -21.90
C GLY A 190 0.54 -0.13 -22.18
N GLU A 191 0.89 1.11 -21.83
CA GLU A 191 2.26 1.63 -22.00
C GLU A 191 3.26 0.75 -21.22
N PRO A 192 4.29 0.16 -21.87
CA PRO A 192 5.27 -0.68 -21.19
C PRO A 192 5.92 0.01 -20.00
N VAL A 193 6.37 -0.77 -19.01
CA VAL A 193 7.17 -0.22 -17.92
C VAL A 193 8.52 0.23 -18.48
N SER A 194 8.83 1.53 -18.37
CA SER A 194 10.13 2.03 -18.80
C SER A 194 11.22 1.67 -17.78
N PRO A 195 12.47 1.38 -18.21
CA PRO A 195 13.59 1.15 -17.30
C PRO A 195 13.77 2.30 -16.30
N VAL A 196 13.61 3.54 -16.77
CA VAL A 196 13.66 4.75 -15.95
C VAL A 196 12.62 4.74 -14.82
N SER A 197 11.43 4.19 -15.07
CA SER A 197 10.38 4.09 -14.04
C SER A 197 10.81 3.14 -12.92
N MET A 198 11.43 2.02 -13.27
CA MET A 198 11.93 1.07 -12.27
C MET A 198 13.18 1.60 -11.54
N ASP A 199 14.08 2.29 -12.26
CA ASP A 199 15.26 2.91 -11.65
C ASP A 199 14.89 3.92 -10.56
N ARG A 200 13.80 4.67 -10.74
CA ARG A 200 13.28 5.57 -9.69
C ARG A 200 12.82 4.85 -8.42
N ILE A 201 12.49 3.56 -8.50
CA ILE A 201 12.13 2.74 -7.35
C ILE A 201 13.37 2.08 -6.73
N LEU A 202 14.25 1.50 -7.56
CA LEU A 202 15.48 0.84 -7.09
C LEU A 202 16.48 1.83 -6.48
N ARG A 203 16.56 3.01 -7.08
CA ARG A 203 17.54 4.05 -6.77
C ARG A 203 16.80 5.40 -6.68
N PRO A 204 15.95 5.58 -5.65
CA PRO A 204 15.17 6.80 -5.50
C PRO A 204 16.09 8.02 -5.44
N ARG A 205 15.64 9.14 -6.02
CA ARG A 205 16.38 10.41 -5.85
C ARG A 205 16.38 10.78 -4.37
N PRO A 206 17.44 11.45 -3.88
CA PRO A 206 17.47 11.92 -2.50
C PRO A 206 16.18 12.69 -2.15
N GLY A 207 15.46 12.19 -1.15
CA GLY A 207 14.19 12.78 -0.72
C GLY A 207 12.92 12.17 -1.28
N GLU A 208 13.00 11.20 -2.18
CA GLU A 208 11.84 10.38 -2.54
C GLU A 208 11.63 9.22 -1.58
N TRP A 209 10.40 8.74 -1.50
CA TRP A 209 10.00 7.57 -0.71
C TRP A 209 9.00 6.73 -1.52
N PRO A 210 9.44 6.05 -2.58
CA PRO A 210 8.53 5.48 -3.57
C PRO A 210 7.91 4.12 -3.18
N SER A 211 8.34 3.49 -2.08
CA SER A 211 7.83 2.19 -1.63
C SER A 211 7.38 2.23 -0.18
N TYR A 212 6.69 1.18 0.29
CA TYR A 212 6.26 1.06 1.68
C TYR A 212 7.38 1.32 2.69
N ASN A 213 8.59 0.82 2.45
CA ASN A 213 9.77 1.02 3.30
C ASN A 213 10.70 2.16 2.82
N GLY A 214 10.34 2.88 1.76
CA GLY A 214 11.16 3.90 1.10
C GLY A 214 12.10 3.28 0.08
N THR A 215 12.91 2.31 0.49
CA THR A 215 13.79 1.49 -0.34
C THR A 215 13.30 0.05 -0.40
N LEU A 216 13.76 -0.72 -1.38
CA LEU A 216 13.37 -2.13 -1.52
C LEU A 216 14.09 -3.07 -0.55
N ASP A 217 15.17 -2.62 0.10
CA ASP A 217 15.89 -3.38 1.12
C ASP A 217 15.14 -3.45 2.47
N GLY A 218 14.02 -2.74 2.61
CA GLY A 218 13.23 -2.72 3.84
C GLY A 218 13.83 -1.85 4.96
N ASN A 219 15.02 -1.27 4.77
CA ASN A 219 15.67 -0.46 5.80
C ASN A 219 15.11 0.97 5.82
N ARG A 220 14.33 1.31 6.85
CA ARG A 220 13.79 2.67 7.03
C ARG A 220 14.81 3.65 7.61
N HIS A 221 16.00 3.68 7.01
CA HIS A 221 17.02 4.68 7.27
C HIS A 221 17.14 5.62 6.07
N SER A 222 16.80 6.89 6.28
CA SER A 222 16.92 7.92 5.25
C SER A 222 18.30 8.60 5.29
N ALA A 223 18.89 8.81 4.12
CA ALA A 223 20.12 9.61 3.98
C ALA A 223 19.91 11.13 4.19
N LEU A 224 18.68 11.59 4.37
CA LEU A 224 18.40 13.01 4.62
C LEU A 224 18.90 13.46 6.00
N ASN A 225 19.44 14.67 6.06
CA ASN A 225 20.09 15.23 7.24
C ASN A 225 19.84 16.74 7.44
N GLN A 226 18.88 17.33 6.74
CA GLN A 226 18.53 18.75 6.95
C GLN A 226 17.91 18.94 8.34
N ILE A 227 17.12 17.96 8.78
CA ILE A 227 16.66 17.83 10.16
C ILE A 227 17.67 16.96 10.90
N ASP A 228 18.30 17.51 11.94
CA ASP A 228 19.38 16.88 12.68
C ASP A 228 19.25 17.11 14.19
N THR A 229 20.14 16.49 14.97
CA THR A 229 20.17 16.63 16.43
C THR A 229 20.34 18.07 16.95
N GLY A 230 20.88 18.99 16.16
CA GLY A 230 21.09 20.39 16.52
C GLY A 230 19.88 21.28 16.23
N ASN A 231 18.94 20.84 15.40
CA ASN A 231 17.80 21.65 14.99
C ASN A 231 16.42 21.00 15.12
N ALA A 232 16.34 19.71 15.47
CA ALA A 232 15.08 18.96 15.60
C ALA A 232 14.04 19.64 16.52
N SER A 233 14.49 20.31 17.58
CA SER A 233 13.63 21.03 18.53
C SER A 233 12.78 22.14 17.89
N ARG A 234 13.08 22.53 16.65
CA ARG A 234 12.37 23.58 15.89
C ARG A 234 11.32 23.03 14.92
N LEU A 235 11.13 21.72 14.83
CA LEU A 235 10.13 21.11 13.94
C LEU A 235 8.72 21.63 14.25
N GLN A 236 7.96 21.92 13.18
CA GLN A 236 6.58 22.39 13.26
C GLN A 236 5.70 21.60 12.30
N MET A 237 4.45 21.33 12.72
CA MET A 237 3.43 20.79 11.83
C MET A 237 3.16 21.78 10.69
N GLN A 238 3.21 21.30 9.45
CA GLN A 238 3.03 22.10 8.25
C GLN A 238 1.62 21.99 7.69
N TRP A 239 1.05 20.79 7.71
CA TRP A 239 -0.29 20.51 7.22
C TRP A 239 -0.80 19.20 7.82
N SER A 240 -2.12 19.01 7.72
CA SER A 240 -2.82 17.78 8.08
C SER A 240 -3.84 17.43 6.99
N TYR A 241 -4.01 16.14 6.69
CA TYR A 241 -5.05 15.63 5.80
C TYR A 241 -5.84 14.52 6.49
N SER A 242 -7.17 14.65 6.54
CA SER A 242 -8.03 13.70 7.25
C SER A 242 -8.64 12.67 6.29
N ILE A 243 -8.50 11.40 6.65
CA ILE A 243 -9.22 10.27 6.06
C ILE A 243 -10.34 9.87 7.04
N PRO A 244 -11.58 9.61 6.60
CA PRO A 244 -12.70 9.27 7.48
C PRO A 244 -12.61 7.83 8.02
N TYR A 245 -11.52 7.53 8.74
CA TYR A 245 -11.22 6.25 9.37
C TYR A 245 -10.19 6.47 10.49
N PHE A 246 -10.29 5.81 11.64
CA PHE A 246 -9.51 6.19 12.84
C PHE A 246 -8.28 5.31 13.13
N LEU A 247 -8.10 4.18 12.45
CA LEU A 247 -7.03 3.21 12.74
C LEU A 247 -6.08 3.04 11.55
N LEU A 248 -5.61 4.14 10.96
CA LEU A 248 -4.77 4.08 9.77
C LEU A 248 -3.44 3.36 10.03
N GLU A 249 -3.13 2.36 9.21
CA GLU A 249 -1.83 1.67 9.16
C GLU A 249 -0.94 2.15 8.00
N THR A 250 -1.45 3.10 7.19
CA THR A 250 -0.81 3.55 5.95
C THR A 250 0.57 4.16 6.22
N THR A 251 1.56 3.72 5.44
CA THR A 251 2.76 4.53 5.19
C THR A 251 2.57 5.30 3.90
N PRO A 252 2.60 6.65 3.93
CA PRO A 252 2.60 7.44 2.72
C PRO A 252 3.81 7.13 1.83
N ILE A 253 3.60 7.09 0.51
CA ILE A 253 4.70 7.08 -0.47
C ILE A 253 4.76 8.43 -1.19
N VAL A 254 5.96 8.90 -1.52
CA VAL A 254 6.18 10.20 -2.17
C VAL A 254 7.09 10.04 -3.38
N SER A 255 6.60 10.50 -4.54
CA SER A 255 7.36 10.53 -5.81
C SER A 255 7.03 11.82 -6.56
N ASP A 256 8.04 12.50 -7.09
CA ASP A 256 7.87 13.76 -7.86
C ASP A 256 7.03 14.84 -7.13
N GLY A 257 7.09 14.90 -5.80
CA GLY A 257 6.33 15.86 -4.99
C GLY A 257 4.85 15.51 -4.78
N VAL A 258 4.38 14.38 -5.30
CA VAL A 258 3.05 13.82 -5.03
C VAL A 258 3.16 12.78 -3.93
N MET A 259 2.29 12.89 -2.92
CA MET A 259 2.16 11.92 -1.84
C MET A 259 0.92 11.05 -2.07
N TYR A 260 1.06 9.73 -1.95
CA TYR A 260 -0.06 8.80 -2.00
C TYR A 260 -0.32 8.22 -0.61
N VAL A 261 -1.56 8.29 -0.16
CA VAL A 261 -2.01 7.82 1.16
C VAL A 261 -3.19 6.88 1.00
N THR A 262 -3.29 5.89 1.88
CA THR A 262 -4.33 4.85 1.78
C THR A 262 -5.25 4.85 2.99
N GLY A 263 -6.53 4.57 2.74
CA GLY A 263 -7.52 4.21 3.74
C GLY A 263 -8.19 2.87 3.38
N PRO A 264 -9.22 2.45 4.11
CA PRO A 264 -9.99 1.26 3.76
C PRO A 264 -10.55 1.39 2.33
N ASN A 265 -10.13 0.50 1.42
CA ASN A 265 -10.54 0.51 0.01
C ASN A 265 -10.39 1.88 -0.70
N GLN A 266 -9.40 2.67 -0.27
CA GLN A 266 -9.22 4.06 -0.71
C GLN A 266 -7.74 4.39 -0.91
N VAL A 267 -7.44 5.15 -1.97
CA VAL A 267 -6.13 5.78 -2.20
C VAL A 267 -6.35 7.21 -2.64
N CYS A 268 -5.69 8.16 -1.99
CA CYS A 268 -5.70 9.56 -2.41
C CYS A 268 -4.28 10.02 -2.76
N ALA A 269 -4.17 10.85 -3.81
CA ALA A 269 -2.96 11.56 -4.17
C ALA A 269 -3.05 13.01 -3.68
N LEU A 270 -2.00 13.49 -3.03
CA LEU A 270 -1.90 14.79 -2.40
C LEU A 270 -0.66 15.53 -2.91
N ASP A 271 -0.71 16.85 -2.95
CA ASP A 271 0.50 17.66 -2.97
C ASP A 271 1.25 17.48 -1.64
N ALA A 272 2.46 16.95 -1.70
CA ALA A 272 3.24 16.62 -0.51
C ALA A 272 3.68 17.87 0.28
N ARG A 273 3.60 19.09 -0.28
CA ARG A 273 3.94 20.34 0.43
C ARG A 273 2.79 20.89 1.26
N THR A 274 1.55 20.60 0.87
CA THR A 274 0.35 21.26 1.38
C THR A 274 -0.71 20.30 1.92
N GLY A 275 -0.61 19.01 1.59
CA GLY A 275 -1.66 18.02 1.86
C GLY A 275 -2.90 18.19 0.97
N ARG A 276 -2.87 19.09 -0.02
CA ARG A 276 -4.02 19.33 -0.90
C ARG A 276 -4.25 18.13 -1.81
N GLN A 277 -5.47 17.61 -1.79
CA GLN A 277 -5.88 16.51 -2.66
C GLN A 277 -5.78 16.89 -4.14
N ILE A 278 -5.13 16.03 -4.92
CA ILE A 278 -5.08 16.05 -6.39
C ILE A 278 -6.24 15.19 -6.92
N TRP A 279 -6.35 13.96 -6.43
CA TRP A 279 -7.46 13.05 -6.69
C TRP A 279 -7.63 12.06 -5.53
N CYS A 280 -8.80 11.43 -5.43
CA CYS A 280 -8.97 10.28 -4.55
C CYS A 280 -9.86 9.21 -5.20
N TYR A 281 -9.40 7.97 -5.16
CA TYR A 281 -10.14 6.78 -5.55
C TYR A 281 -10.66 6.08 -4.30
N SER A 282 -11.93 5.68 -4.31
CA SER A 282 -12.51 4.86 -3.26
C SER A 282 -13.55 3.91 -3.83
N ARG A 283 -13.68 2.74 -3.22
CA ARG A 283 -14.79 1.81 -3.48
C ARG A 283 -15.45 1.40 -2.17
N PRO A 284 -16.72 0.97 -2.19
CA PRO A 284 -17.37 0.47 -0.98
C PRO A 284 -16.55 -0.64 -0.32
N ARG A 285 -16.59 -0.68 1.00
CA ARG A 285 -16.10 -1.84 1.75
C ARG A 285 -17.08 -2.99 1.55
N ASN A 286 -16.55 -4.20 1.45
CA ASN A 286 -17.40 -5.37 1.39
C ASN A 286 -17.87 -5.71 2.81
N SER A 287 -19.19 -5.72 3.02
CA SER A 287 -19.81 -6.01 4.32
C SER A 287 -20.11 -7.50 4.53
N GLY A 288 -19.53 -8.39 3.71
CA GLY A 288 -19.81 -9.82 3.75
C GLY A 288 -19.09 -10.52 4.91
N PRO A 289 -19.69 -11.53 5.56
CA PRO A 289 -19.08 -12.30 6.67
C PRO A 289 -17.90 -13.19 6.23
N MET A 290 -17.40 -13.02 5.01
CA MET A 290 -16.40 -13.86 4.36
C MET A 290 -14.99 -13.24 4.37
N ILE A 291 -14.85 -11.96 4.71
CA ILE A 291 -13.52 -11.33 4.83
C ILE A 291 -12.96 -11.66 6.22
N PRO A 292 -11.79 -12.29 6.31
CA PRO A 292 -11.17 -12.60 7.60
C PRO A 292 -10.38 -11.41 8.17
N GLY A 293 -10.15 -11.46 9.48
CA GLY A 293 -9.12 -10.67 10.18
C GLY A 293 -9.18 -9.15 10.00
N ASP A 294 -8.00 -8.53 10.05
CA ASP A 294 -7.83 -7.07 10.01
C ASP A 294 -8.30 -6.42 8.70
N ALA A 295 -8.33 -7.18 7.60
CA ALA A 295 -8.90 -6.70 6.34
C ALA A 295 -10.38 -6.33 6.50
N ALA A 296 -11.14 -7.13 7.27
CA ALA A 296 -12.54 -6.86 7.60
C ALA A 296 -12.71 -5.66 8.54
N LEU A 297 -11.66 -5.21 9.22
CA LEU A 297 -11.67 -3.99 10.03
C LEU A 297 -11.31 -2.74 9.20
N GLY A 298 -10.76 -2.92 8.00
CA GLY A 298 -10.34 -1.86 7.08
C GLY A 298 -8.85 -1.54 7.14
N ALA A 299 -8.02 -2.42 7.74
CA ALA A 299 -6.58 -2.22 7.75
C ALA A 299 -6.01 -2.17 6.33
N GLN A 300 -5.19 -1.16 6.05
CA GLN A 300 -4.48 -0.99 4.79
C GLN A 300 -3.16 -0.27 5.03
N ARG A 301 -2.05 -0.92 4.65
CA ARG A 301 -0.68 -0.49 4.98
C ARG A 301 -0.04 0.42 3.95
N GLY A 302 -0.58 0.51 2.74
CA GLY A 302 -0.07 1.48 1.75
C GLY A 302 -0.34 1.09 0.31
N ALA A 303 0.33 1.84 -0.57
CA ALA A 303 0.29 1.64 -2.02
C ALA A 303 1.71 1.45 -2.57
N ALA A 304 1.80 1.07 -3.83
CA ALA A 304 3.03 1.07 -4.62
C ALA A 304 2.87 1.97 -5.85
N ILE A 305 3.98 2.45 -6.41
CA ILE A 305 4.00 3.25 -7.64
C ILE A 305 4.98 2.66 -8.64
N LEU A 306 4.64 2.67 -9.93
CA LEU A 306 5.56 2.33 -11.02
C LEU A 306 5.23 3.15 -12.27
N GLY A 307 6.04 4.17 -12.55
CA GLY A 307 5.80 5.10 -13.65
C GLY A 307 4.45 5.80 -13.46
N GLY A 308 3.57 5.75 -14.47
CA GLY A 308 2.24 6.35 -14.42
C GLY A 308 1.16 5.53 -13.69
N ARG A 309 1.54 4.56 -12.85
CA ARG A 309 0.62 3.61 -12.20
C ARG A 309 0.77 3.59 -10.68
N VAL A 310 -0.35 3.48 -9.99
CA VAL A 310 -0.44 3.27 -8.54
C VAL A 310 -1.15 1.96 -8.27
N PHE A 311 -0.61 1.12 -7.39
CA PHE A 311 -1.18 -0.18 -7.04
C PHE A 311 -1.53 -0.25 -5.57
N PHE A 312 -2.66 -0.87 -5.24
CA PHE A 312 -3.01 -1.16 -3.85
C PHE A 312 -3.93 -2.38 -3.78
N SER A 313 -3.97 -3.03 -2.61
CA SER A 313 -4.89 -4.15 -2.36
C SER A 313 -6.19 -3.69 -1.71
N THR A 314 -7.21 -4.53 -1.73
CA THR A 314 -8.50 -4.22 -1.10
C THR A 314 -8.86 -5.24 -0.03
N ASP A 315 -9.86 -4.91 0.78
CA ASP A 315 -10.34 -5.73 1.90
C ASP A 315 -10.67 -7.19 1.50
N ASP A 316 -11.20 -7.40 0.30
CA ASP A 316 -11.55 -8.71 -0.30
C ASP A 316 -10.47 -9.28 -1.24
N ALA A 317 -9.21 -8.85 -1.07
CA ALA A 317 -8.06 -9.37 -1.81
C ALA A 317 -8.10 -9.16 -3.34
N HIS A 318 -8.68 -8.04 -3.81
CA HIS A 318 -8.37 -7.55 -5.15
C HIS A 318 -7.01 -6.82 -5.14
N LEU A 319 -6.31 -6.87 -6.26
CA LEU A 319 -5.19 -6.01 -6.58
C LEU A 319 -5.65 -5.02 -7.66
N ILE A 320 -5.49 -3.74 -7.38
CA ILE A 320 -5.98 -2.64 -8.21
C ILE A 320 -4.81 -1.88 -8.83
N CYS A 321 -4.95 -1.46 -10.08
CA CYS A 321 -4.07 -0.47 -10.72
C CYS A 321 -4.85 0.78 -11.08
N LEU A 322 -4.33 1.93 -10.65
CA LEU A 322 -4.86 3.25 -10.94
C LEU A 322 -3.85 4.05 -11.78
N ASN A 323 -4.36 4.97 -12.59
CA ASN A 323 -3.53 5.98 -13.23
C ASN A 323 -3.01 6.97 -12.17
N ALA A 324 -1.68 7.17 -12.11
CA ALA A 324 -1.05 7.98 -11.08
C ALA A 324 -1.43 9.48 -11.13
N LEU A 325 -1.84 9.98 -12.29
CA LEU A 325 -2.18 11.39 -12.51
C LEU A 325 -3.65 11.69 -12.22
N THR A 326 -4.55 10.74 -12.47
CA THR A 326 -6.00 10.97 -12.39
C THR A 326 -6.72 10.10 -11.36
N GLY A 327 -6.11 9.03 -10.87
CA GLY A 327 -6.75 8.04 -10.01
C GLY A 327 -7.72 7.10 -10.74
N ALA A 328 -7.79 7.17 -12.07
CA ALA A 328 -8.69 6.35 -12.87
C ALA A 328 -8.28 4.87 -12.83
N LEU A 329 -9.26 3.98 -12.65
CA LEU A 329 -9.05 2.53 -12.63
C LEU A 329 -8.56 2.03 -13.99
N MET A 330 -7.44 1.33 -14.02
CA MET A 330 -6.84 0.77 -15.24
C MET A 330 -7.11 -0.73 -15.36
N TRP A 331 -6.93 -1.48 -14.28
CA TRP A 331 -7.29 -2.89 -14.18
C TRP A 331 -7.58 -3.27 -12.72
N ASP A 332 -8.35 -4.35 -12.55
CA ASP A 332 -8.77 -4.91 -11.27
C ASP A 332 -8.71 -6.44 -11.37
N VAL A 333 -7.92 -7.10 -10.51
CA VAL A 333 -7.83 -8.57 -10.48
C VAL A 333 -8.07 -9.13 -9.09
N VAL A 334 -8.82 -10.22 -9.01
CA VAL A 334 -9.01 -11.01 -7.78
C VAL A 334 -7.78 -11.87 -7.56
N MET A 335 -7.07 -11.69 -6.44
CA MET A 335 -5.84 -12.45 -6.21
C MET A 335 -6.07 -13.93 -5.88
N PRO A 336 -7.07 -14.32 -5.06
CA PRO A 336 -7.35 -15.72 -4.79
C PRO A 336 -7.99 -16.44 -5.99
N ASP A 337 -7.56 -17.68 -6.25
CA ASP A 337 -8.18 -18.56 -7.24
C ASP A 337 -8.23 -20.01 -6.72
N PRO A 338 -9.43 -20.58 -6.47
CA PRO A 338 -10.75 -19.94 -6.62
C PRO A 338 -10.96 -18.83 -5.57
N PRO A 339 -11.91 -17.89 -5.80
CA PRO A 339 -12.32 -16.91 -4.79
C PRO A 339 -12.74 -17.61 -3.49
N GLY A 340 -12.42 -17.00 -2.34
CA GLY A 340 -12.66 -17.61 -1.03
C GLY A 340 -12.57 -16.61 0.12
N ARG A 341 -12.44 -17.10 1.35
CA ARG A 341 -12.30 -16.25 2.56
C ARG A 341 -10.89 -15.67 2.68
N TYR A 342 -10.54 -14.74 1.80
CA TYR A 342 -9.27 -14.04 1.83
C TYR A 342 -9.50 -12.55 2.05
N GLY A 343 -8.58 -11.92 2.78
CA GLY A 343 -8.45 -10.47 2.78
C GLY A 343 -7.06 -10.06 2.30
N ALA A 344 -6.83 -8.76 2.14
CA ALA A 344 -5.48 -8.25 1.88
C ALA A 344 -5.27 -6.89 2.55
N THR A 345 -4.21 -6.82 3.36
CA THR A 345 -3.81 -5.63 4.12
C THR A 345 -2.43 -5.09 3.71
N THR A 346 -1.71 -5.85 2.87
CA THR A 346 -0.34 -5.57 2.45
C THR A 346 -0.26 -4.41 1.46
N ALA A 347 0.72 -3.52 1.65
CA ALA A 347 1.14 -2.63 0.56
C ALA A 347 1.88 -3.46 -0.51
N PRO A 348 1.49 -3.40 -1.81
CA PRO A 348 2.19 -4.15 -2.84
C PRO A 348 3.68 -3.75 -2.95
N LEU A 349 4.52 -4.66 -3.47
CA LEU A 349 5.92 -4.39 -3.81
C LEU A 349 6.08 -4.46 -5.33
N VAL A 350 6.76 -3.49 -5.93
CA VAL A 350 7.05 -3.51 -7.38
C VAL A 350 8.51 -3.86 -7.64
N VAL A 351 8.74 -4.82 -8.55
CA VAL A 351 10.09 -5.21 -9.00
C VAL A 351 10.05 -5.53 -10.49
N GLY A 352 10.81 -4.78 -11.30
CA GLY A 352 10.77 -4.92 -12.75
C GLY A 352 9.38 -4.57 -13.31
N ASP A 353 8.76 -5.52 -14.00
CA ASP A 353 7.38 -5.40 -14.49
C ASP A 353 6.34 -6.10 -13.59
N LEU A 354 6.75 -6.52 -12.39
CA LEU A 354 5.92 -7.28 -11.45
C LEU A 354 5.39 -6.41 -10.32
N VAL A 355 4.13 -6.62 -9.97
CA VAL A 355 3.46 -6.14 -8.76
C VAL A 355 3.20 -7.35 -7.88
N ILE A 356 3.84 -7.39 -6.73
CA ILE A 356 3.87 -8.52 -5.81
C ILE A 356 3.00 -8.20 -4.61
N ALA A 357 2.06 -9.06 -4.29
CA ALA A 357 1.12 -8.86 -3.19
C ALA A 357 0.76 -10.17 -2.50
N GLY A 358 0.55 -10.07 -1.19
CA GLY A 358 0.16 -11.18 -0.32
C GLY A 358 -1.29 -11.08 0.16
N VAL A 359 -1.68 -12.00 1.02
CA VAL A 359 -3.03 -12.13 1.57
C VAL A 359 -3.03 -12.20 3.10
N ASN A 360 -4.18 -11.88 3.69
CA ASN A 360 -4.54 -12.03 5.10
C ASN A 360 -5.61 -13.13 5.26
N GLY A 361 -5.66 -13.72 6.46
CA GLY A 361 -6.68 -14.70 6.84
C GLY A 361 -6.14 -15.97 7.51
N GLY A 362 -4.90 -15.94 8.04
CA GLY A 362 -4.28 -17.09 8.73
C GLY A 362 -5.22 -17.73 9.76
N ASP A 363 -5.81 -16.89 10.61
CA ASP A 363 -6.69 -17.26 11.72
C ASP A 363 -8.08 -17.78 11.29
N GLY A 364 -8.39 -17.66 9.99
CA GLY A 364 -9.67 -18.07 9.41
C GLY A 364 -9.63 -19.40 8.66
N GLY A 365 -8.48 -20.07 8.60
CA GLY A 365 -8.28 -21.29 7.85
C GLY A 365 -8.23 -21.07 6.34
N ILE A 366 -7.17 -20.43 5.86
CA ILE A 366 -6.88 -20.25 4.43
C ILE A 366 -5.70 -21.13 4.00
N ARG A 367 -5.47 -21.23 2.69
CA ARG A 367 -4.18 -21.69 2.14
C ARG A 367 -3.39 -20.45 1.69
N GLY A 368 -2.43 -20.01 2.50
CA GLY A 368 -1.65 -18.81 2.23
C GLY A 368 -0.83 -18.89 0.93
N PHE A 369 -0.63 -17.73 0.31
CA PHE A 369 0.20 -17.60 -0.89
C PHE A 369 0.80 -16.20 -1.03
N LEU A 370 1.84 -16.09 -1.86
CA LEU A 370 2.35 -14.84 -2.42
C LEU A 370 2.20 -14.89 -3.94
N ALA A 371 1.79 -13.80 -4.58
CA ALA A 371 1.61 -13.77 -6.02
C ALA A 371 2.23 -12.52 -6.64
N ALA A 372 2.71 -12.67 -7.88
CA ALA A 372 3.20 -11.58 -8.70
C ALA A 372 2.34 -11.43 -9.95
N TYR A 373 2.01 -10.20 -10.29
CA TYR A 373 1.18 -9.83 -11.44
C TYR A 373 1.92 -8.86 -12.36
N LYS A 374 1.68 -8.93 -13.66
CA LYS A 374 2.22 -7.97 -14.62
C LYS A 374 1.61 -6.60 -14.39
N ALA A 375 2.45 -5.60 -14.12
CA ALA A 375 2.04 -4.22 -13.82
C ALA A 375 1.17 -3.59 -14.91
N THR A 376 1.36 -3.99 -16.17
CA THR A 376 0.65 -3.44 -17.32
C THR A 376 -0.73 -4.03 -17.55
N THR A 377 -0.96 -5.29 -17.14
CA THR A 377 -2.15 -6.06 -17.53
C THR A 377 -2.91 -6.68 -16.37
N GLY A 378 -2.30 -6.81 -15.19
CA GLY A 378 -2.84 -7.59 -14.08
C GLY A 378 -2.73 -9.10 -14.28
N GLU A 379 -2.05 -9.58 -15.32
CA GLU A 379 -1.86 -11.01 -15.58
C GLU A 379 -1.00 -11.66 -14.48
N LEU A 380 -1.44 -12.81 -13.94
CA LEU A 380 -0.66 -13.57 -12.96
C LEU A 380 0.63 -14.10 -13.62
N ALA A 381 1.79 -13.66 -13.12
CA ALA A 381 3.09 -14.11 -13.58
C ALA A 381 3.54 -15.40 -12.86
N TRP A 382 3.39 -15.43 -11.53
CA TRP A 382 3.67 -16.61 -10.72
C TRP A 382 2.94 -16.54 -9.37
N ARG A 383 2.77 -17.70 -8.73
CA ARG A 383 2.24 -17.84 -7.37
C ARG A 383 3.10 -18.83 -6.58
N PHE A 384 3.48 -18.45 -5.37
CA PHE A 384 4.12 -19.31 -4.37
C PHE A 384 3.12 -19.60 -3.25
N TRP A 385 2.81 -20.88 -3.01
CA TRP A 385 1.97 -21.28 -1.88
C TRP A 385 2.83 -21.47 -0.63
N THR A 386 2.47 -20.80 0.46
CA THR A 386 3.20 -20.91 1.74
C THR A 386 2.80 -22.16 2.50
N VAL A 387 1.66 -22.76 2.14
CA VAL A 387 1.24 -24.09 2.61
C VAL A 387 1.24 -25.05 1.42
N PRO A 388 2.09 -26.10 1.40
CA PRO A 388 2.11 -27.09 0.32
C PRO A 388 0.80 -27.88 0.26
N LYS A 389 0.50 -28.55 -0.85
CA LYS A 389 -0.54 -29.59 -0.93
C LYS A 389 0.07 -30.95 -0.58
N ALA A 390 -0.77 -31.90 -0.19
CA ALA A 390 -0.34 -33.29 -0.05
C ALA A 390 0.39 -33.78 -1.32
N GLY A 391 1.63 -34.25 -1.15
CA GLY A 391 2.50 -34.69 -2.24
C GLY A 391 3.41 -33.61 -2.83
N GLU A 392 3.22 -32.33 -2.51
CA GLU A 392 4.18 -31.27 -2.83
C GLU A 392 5.36 -31.29 -1.83
N PRO A 393 6.55 -30.77 -2.20
CA PRO A 393 7.68 -30.68 -1.28
C PRO A 393 7.32 -29.96 0.03
N ALA A 394 7.83 -30.48 1.15
CA ALA A 394 7.55 -30.04 2.53
C ALA A 394 6.14 -30.41 3.07
N SER A 395 5.28 -31.07 2.29
CA SER A 395 3.98 -31.54 2.79
C SER A 395 4.07 -32.61 3.87
N GLU A 396 5.18 -33.35 3.93
CA GLU A 396 5.48 -34.31 4.99
C GLU A 396 5.57 -33.66 6.39
N THR A 397 5.83 -32.35 6.44
CA THR A 397 5.89 -31.59 7.70
C THR A 397 4.52 -31.27 8.31
N TRP A 398 3.42 -31.70 7.67
CA TRP A 398 2.05 -31.50 8.13
C TRP A 398 1.37 -32.78 8.66
N GLY A 399 2.10 -33.90 8.72
CA GLY A 399 1.60 -35.13 9.35
C GLY A 399 0.52 -35.88 8.55
N GLY A 400 0.28 -35.52 7.28
CA GLY A 400 -0.58 -36.28 6.36
C GLY A 400 -2.10 -36.12 6.53
N GLY A 401 -2.55 -35.18 7.38
CA GLY A 401 -3.97 -34.89 7.62
C GLY A 401 -4.55 -33.80 6.72
N LYS A 402 -5.83 -33.46 6.92
CA LYS A 402 -6.54 -32.41 6.16
C LYS A 402 -6.23 -30.98 6.62
N ALA A 403 -5.53 -30.80 7.74
CA ALA A 403 -5.19 -29.46 8.23
C ALA A 403 -4.34 -28.65 7.22
N ILE A 404 -3.58 -29.34 6.37
CA ILE A 404 -2.80 -28.74 5.28
C ILE A 404 -3.65 -28.00 4.24
N ASP A 405 -4.93 -28.37 4.07
CA ASP A 405 -5.82 -27.72 3.09
C ASP A 405 -6.20 -26.28 3.48
N VAL A 406 -6.13 -25.98 4.78
CA VAL A 406 -6.51 -24.70 5.40
C VAL A 406 -5.42 -24.23 6.37
N GLY A 407 -4.16 -24.55 6.10
CA GLY A 407 -3.06 -24.47 7.06
C GLY A 407 -2.62 -23.07 7.48
N GLY A 408 -3.27 -21.99 7.07
CA GLY A 408 -2.89 -20.61 7.40
C GLY A 408 -1.77 -20.09 6.49
N GLY A 409 -0.66 -19.62 7.08
CA GLY A 409 0.53 -19.17 6.36
C GLY A 409 0.36 -17.88 5.57
N ALA A 410 -0.45 -16.95 6.07
CA ALA A 410 -0.74 -15.67 5.41
C ALA A 410 0.55 -14.82 5.17
N THR A 411 0.49 -13.89 4.21
CA THR A 411 1.66 -13.14 3.68
C THR A 411 1.44 -11.63 3.79
N TRP A 412 0.92 -11.21 4.94
CA TRP A 412 0.18 -9.96 5.10
C TRP A 412 1.04 -8.70 5.34
N LEU A 413 2.37 -8.80 5.39
CA LEU A 413 3.29 -7.65 5.42
C LEU A 413 4.17 -7.62 4.17
N THR A 414 4.49 -6.42 3.68
CA THR A 414 5.34 -6.19 2.51
C THR A 414 6.76 -6.70 2.76
N GLY A 415 7.26 -7.54 1.84
CA GLY A 415 8.64 -8.05 1.86
C GLY A 415 9.70 -7.06 1.37
N SER A 416 10.90 -7.58 1.18
CA SER A 416 12.11 -6.83 0.75
C SER A 416 12.79 -7.52 -0.43
N TYR A 417 13.60 -6.80 -1.20
CA TYR A 417 14.22 -7.27 -2.43
C TYR A 417 15.70 -6.87 -2.52
N ASP A 418 16.55 -7.81 -2.92
CA ASP A 418 17.96 -7.57 -3.25
C ASP A 418 18.15 -7.71 -4.77
N GLU A 419 18.46 -6.58 -5.42
CA GLU A 419 18.70 -6.50 -6.86
C GLU A 419 19.91 -7.33 -7.31
N GLU A 420 20.96 -7.38 -6.48
CA GLU A 420 22.22 -8.03 -6.87
C GLU A 420 22.05 -9.55 -6.97
N THR A 421 21.25 -10.13 -6.08
CA THR A 421 20.97 -11.57 -6.08
C THR A 421 19.70 -11.93 -6.84
N GLY A 422 18.85 -10.95 -7.17
CA GLY A 422 17.52 -11.18 -7.74
C GLY A 422 16.55 -11.88 -6.78
N LEU A 423 16.81 -11.78 -5.46
CA LEU A 423 16.04 -12.48 -4.44
C LEU A 423 15.01 -11.55 -3.81
N LEU A 424 13.78 -12.04 -3.75
CA LEU A 424 12.68 -11.50 -2.98
C LEU A 424 12.59 -12.23 -1.64
N TYR A 425 12.57 -11.48 -0.54
CA TYR A 425 12.39 -12.01 0.81
C TYR A 425 11.00 -11.65 1.29
N TRP A 426 10.22 -12.65 1.67
CA TRP A 426 8.86 -12.44 2.15
C TRP A 426 8.62 -13.20 3.45
N PRO A 427 8.00 -12.56 4.46
CA PRO A 427 7.72 -13.25 5.69
C PRO A 427 6.33 -13.93 5.66
N THR A 428 6.19 -15.04 6.37
CA THR A 428 4.95 -15.85 6.40
C THR A 428 4.40 -15.96 7.82
N GLY A 429 3.07 -16.00 7.92
CA GLY A 429 2.33 -16.01 9.17
C GLY A 429 2.14 -17.39 9.79
N ASN A 430 1.32 -17.41 10.83
CA ASN A 430 0.95 -18.55 11.67
C ASN A 430 0.36 -19.74 10.90
N PRO A 431 0.54 -20.97 11.39
CA PRO A 431 -0.25 -22.12 10.97
C PRO A 431 -1.65 -22.10 11.61
N PHE A 432 -2.64 -22.68 10.92
CA PHE A 432 -4.02 -22.81 11.42
C PHE A 432 -4.39 -24.28 11.71
N PRO A 433 -5.13 -24.58 12.81
CA PRO A 433 -5.58 -23.67 13.88
C PRO A 433 -4.44 -23.13 14.74
N ASP A 434 -4.55 -21.89 15.22
CA ASP A 434 -3.42 -21.15 15.82
C ASP A 434 -2.89 -21.78 17.12
N THR A 435 -3.79 -22.25 17.99
CA THR A 435 -3.44 -22.76 19.33
C THR A 435 -3.69 -24.25 19.53
N ASP A 436 -4.09 -24.96 18.47
CA ASP A 436 -4.30 -26.41 18.48
C ASP A 436 -3.58 -27.10 17.32
N GLY A 437 -2.46 -27.73 17.65
CA GLY A 437 -1.59 -28.43 16.71
C GLY A 437 -1.93 -29.90 16.49
N ASP A 438 -2.96 -30.45 17.14
CA ASP A 438 -3.18 -31.91 17.18
C ASP A 438 -3.43 -32.53 15.79
N ASP A 439 -4.06 -31.77 14.87
CA ASP A 439 -4.34 -32.18 13.48
C ASP A 439 -3.26 -31.74 12.47
N ARG A 440 -2.27 -30.97 12.91
CA ARG A 440 -1.17 -30.43 12.08
C ARG A 440 0.18 -30.72 12.72
N LYS A 441 0.42 -31.98 13.09
CA LYS A 441 1.71 -32.39 13.67
C LYS A 441 2.86 -32.15 12.68
N GLY A 442 4.03 -31.82 13.22
CA GLY A 442 5.24 -31.52 12.45
C GLY A 442 5.49 -30.03 12.32
N ASP A 443 6.55 -29.67 11.60
CA ASP A 443 7.06 -28.29 11.53
C ASP A 443 6.10 -27.30 10.85
N ASN A 444 5.14 -27.77 10.04
CA ASN A 444 4.16 -26.94 9.32
C ASN A 444 4.79 -25.96 8.32
N LEU A 445 5.77 -26.41 7.54
CA LEU A 445 6.43 -25.55 6.56
C LEU A 445 5.44 -25.13 5.44
N TYR A 446 5.46 -23.88 4.98
CA TYR A 446 6.40 -22.79 5.26
C TYR A 446 5.77 -21.69 6.12
N THR A 447 5.06 -22.05 7.19
CA THR A 447 4.50 -21.08 8.16
C THR A 447 5.60 -20.55 9.10
N ASN A 448 5.42 -19.32 9.62
CA ASN A 448 6.38 -18.64 10.50
C ASN A 448 7.81 -18.65 9.96
N CYS A 449 7.95 -18.39 8.67
CA CYS A 449 9.22 -18.36 7.96
C CYS A 449 9.55 -16.97 7.43
N VAL A 450 10.81 -16.76 7.11
CA VAL A 450 11.18 -15.95 5.95
C VAL A 450 11.46 -16.89 4.79
N VAL A 451 10.86 -16.61 3.63
CA VAL A 451 11.16 -17.31 2.37
C VAL A 451 11.94 -16.40 1.44
N ALA A 452 12.99 -16.92 0.81
CA ALA A 452 13.72 -16.25 -0.26
C ALA A 452 13.34 -16.87 -1.60
N LEU A 453 12.75 -16.07 -2.49
CA LEU A 453 12.25 -16.48 -3.78
C LEU A 453 13.06 -15.81 -4.90
N ASP A 454 13.30 -16.53 -5.99
CA ASP A 454 13.71 -15.89 -7.23
C ASP A 454 12.58 -14.97 -7.73
N VAL A 455 12.84 -13.66 -7.86
CA VAL A 455 11.78 -12.68 -8.12
C VAL A 455 11.06 -12.88 -9.45
N LYS A 456 11.76 -13.45 -10.45
CA LYS A 456 11.21 -13.64 -11.81
C LYS A 456 10.28 -14.85 -11.88
N THR A 457 10.56 -15.89 -11.11
CA THR A 457 9.90 -17.19 -11.23
C THR A 457 9.07 -17.59 -10.02
N GLY A 458 9.25 -16.93 -8.87
CA GLY A 458 8.61 -17.31 -7.60
C GLY A 458 9.16 -18.60 -6.99
N LYS A 459 10.24 -19.16 -7.54
CA LYS A 459 10.84 -20.40 -7.03
C LYS A 459 11.56 -20.15 -5.72
N LEU A 460 11.28 -21.00 -4.72
CA LEU A 460 11.96 -21.00 -3.43
C LEU A 460 13.46 -21.31 -3.61
N ARG A 461 14.30 -20.49 -2.98
CA ARG A 461 15.76 -20.65 -2.95
C ARG A 461 16.23 -21.15 -1.60
N TRP A 462 15.73 -20.54 -0.54
CA TRP A 462 15.93 -20.99 0.83
C TRP A 462 14.79 -20.46 1.70
N HIS A 463 14.62 -21.05 2.89
CA HIS A 463 13.75 -20.53 3.94
C HIS A 463 14.44 -20.68 5.29
N TYR A 464 14.02 -19.87 6.26
CA TYR A 464 14.35 -20.06 7.67
C TYR A 464 13.05 -19.98 8.47
N GLN A 465 12.75 -21.01 9.25
CA GLN A 465 11.55 -21.09 10.08
C GLN A 465 11.87 -20.65 11.51
N PHE A 466 11.25 -19.56 11.96
CA PHE A 466 11.50 -18.97 13.27
C PHE A 466 10.81 -19.73 14.40
N THR A 467 9.60 -20.23 14.14
CA THR A 467 8.76 -20.90 15.15
C THR A 467 8.14 -22.18 14.55
N PRO A 468 8.88 -23.30 14.49
CA PRO A 468 8.35 -24.58 14.02
C PRO A 468 7.21 -25.09 14.90
N HIS A 469 6.16 -25.64 14.29
CA HIS A 469 4.97 -26.13 14.98
C HIS A 469 4.38 -25.12 15.98
N ASP A 470 4.22 -23.87 15.55
CA ASP A 470 3.71 -22.79 16.40
C ASP A 470 2.34 -23.12 17.01
N LEU A 471 2.12 -22.71 18.26
CA LEU A 471 0.90 -22.91 19.04
C LEU A 471 0.43 -21.61 19.72
N HIS A 472 1.02 -20.48 19.36
CA HIS A 472 0.88 -19.21 20.09
C HIS A 472 0.53 -18.02 19.20
N ASP A 473 0.27 -18.27 17.92
CA ASP A 473 -0.03 -17.24 16.92
C ASP A 473 1.12 -16.23 16.79
N TRP A 474 2.33 -16.77 16.73
CA TRP A 474 3.54 -15.98 16.57
C TRP A 474 3.96 -15.95 15.10
N ASP A 475 3.14 -15.27 14.27
CA ASP A 475 3.51 -14.93 12.89
C ASP A 475 4.96 -14.47 12.82
N ALA A 476 5.67 -14.83 11.74
CA ALA A 476 6.99 -14.28 11.45
C ALA A 476 6.95 -13.07 10.48
N THR A 477 5.79 -12.42 10.35
CA THR A 477 5.48 -11.32 9.43
C THR A 477 6.02 -9.96 9.87
N GLU A 478 7.13 -9.94 10.60
CA GLU A 478 7.81 -8.71 10.99
C GLU A 478 8.71 -8.16 9.86
N PRO A 479 9.00 -6.84 9.85
CA PRO A 479 9.81 -6.21 8.81
C PRO A 479 11.17 -6.88 8.58
N LEU A 480 11.51 -7.13 7.31
CA LEU A 480 12.76 -7.73 6.87
C LEU A 480 13.75 -6.65 6.40
N VAL A 481 14.81 -6.41 7.16
CA VAL A 481 15.79 -5.36 6.85
C VAL A 481 17.04 -5.97 6.22
N LEU A 482 17.33 -5.64 4.96
CA LEU A 482 18.52 -6.11 4.24
C LEU A 482 19.63 -5.07 4.35
N VAL A 483 20.83 -5.47 4.80
CA VAL A 483 21.96 -4.55 4.93
C VAL A 483 23.26 -5.19 4.47
N ASN A 484 24.11 -4.39 3.83
CA ASN A 484 25.52 -4.72 3.63
C ASN A 484 26.31 -4.11 4.79
N ALA A 485 26.87 -4.94 5.65
CA ALA A 485 27.58 -4.46 6.83
C ALA A 485 28.74 -5.39 7.17
N ARG A 486 29.78 -4.81 7.77
CA ARG A 486 30.77 -5.60 8.51
C ARG A 486 30.09 -6.19 9.73
N PHE A 487 30.10 -7.50 9.88
CA PHE A 487 29.49 -8.23 10.99
C PHE A 487 30.55 -9.16 11.60
N GLN A 488 30.80 -9.02 12.90
CA GLN A 488 31.80 -9.79 13.64
C GLN A 488 33.15 -9.86 12.90
N GLY A 489 33.59 -8.70 12.39
CA GLY A 489 34.87 -8.52 11.72
C GLY A 489 34.91 -8.81 10.21
N ARG A 490 33.83 -9.33 9.60
CA ARG A 490 33.78 -9.71 8.17
C ARG A 490 32.67 -8.98 7.43
N ASP A 491 32.90 -8.62 6.17
CA ASP A 491 31.82 -8.08 5.34
C ASP A 491 30.79 -9.16 5.01
N ARG A 492 29.51 -8.82 5.19
CA ARG A 492 28.38 -9.74 5.06
C ARG A 492 27.17 -9.06 4.43
N LYS A 493 26.38 -9.88 3.76
CA LYS A 493 25.06 -9.54 3.24
C LYS A 493 24.00 -10.05 4.21
N LEU A 494 23.47 -9.18 5.04
CA LEU A 494 22.64 -9.56 6.18
C LEU A 494 21.15 -9.33 5.90
N LEU A 495 20.31 -10.17 6.51
CA LEU A 495 18.91 -9.92 6.79
C LEU A 495 18.74 -9.82 8.31
N LEU A 496 18.12 -8.74 8.77
CA LEU A 496 17.83 -8.47 10.18
C LEU A 496 16.32 -8.55 10.41
N GLN A 497 15.90 -9.24 11.46
CA GLN A 497 14.50 -9.28 11.89
C GLN A 497 14.40 -9.36 13.41
N GLY A 498 13.70 -8.41 14.02
CA GLY A 498 13.14 -8.62 15.36
C GLY A 498 11.82 -9.36 15.19
N ASN A 499 11.73 -10.60 15.70
CA ASN A 499 10.59 -11.47 15.45
C ASN A 499 9.56 -11.41 16.58
N ARG A 500 8.28 -11.66 16.25
CA ARG A 500 7.18 -11.73 17.21
C ARG A 500 7.47 -12.60 18.43
N ASN A 501 8.20 -13.69 18.21
CA ASN A 501 8.55 -14.69 19.20
C ASN A 501 9.56 -14.22 20.28
N GLY A 502 10.09 -12.99 20.17
CA GLY A 502 10.98 -12.39 21.17
C GLY A 502 12.48 -12.50 20.89
N PHE A 503 12.88 -13.06 19.75
CA PHE A 503 14.27 -13.13 19.32
C PHE A 503 14.58 -12.14 18.20
N PHE A 504 15.78 -11.57 18.25
CA PHE A 504 16.40 -10.80 17.19
C PHE A 504 17.33 -11.72 16.40
N TYR A 505 17.08 -11.80 15.09
CA TYR A 505 17.78 -12.68 14.18
C TYR A 505 18.63 -11.89 13.18
N VAL A 506 19.84 -12.40 12.94
CA VAL A 506 20.72 -11.98 11.85
C VAL A 506 21.00 -13.21 11.00
N LEU A 507 20.62 -13.14 9.73
CA LEU A 507 20.86 -14.20 8.74
C LEU A 507 21.78 -13.70 7.64
N ASP A 508 22.56 -14.59 7.03
CA ASP A 508 23.13 -14.33 5.71
C ASP A 508 21.98 -14.39 4.69
N ARG A 509 21.68 -13.27 4.03
CA ARG A 509 20.51 -13.19 3.15
C ARG A 509 20.69 -13.95 1.83
N VAL A 510 21.90 -14.39 1.47
CA VAL A 510 22.12 -15.12 0.22
C VAL A 510 21.84 -16.61 0.44
N SER A 511 22.31 -17.15 1.56
CA SER A 511 22.26 -18.57 1.88
C SER A 511 21.12 -18.97 2.83
N GLY A 512 20.62 -18.03 3.63
CA GLY A 512 19.70 -18.30 4.74
C GLY A 512 20.39 -18.80 6.02
N GLU A 513 21.73 -18.79 6.09
CA GLU A 513 22.48 -19.21 7.27
C GLU A 513 22.16 -18.31 8.46
N LEU A 514 21.80 -18.92 9.60
CA LEU A 514 21.64 -18.20 10.87
C LEU A 514 23.00 -17.80 11.44
N LEU A 515 23.23 -16.49 11.59
CA LEU A 515 24.48 -15.95 12.12
C LEU A 515 24.36 -15.54 13.59
N LEU A 516 23.19 -15.05 14.00
CA LEU A 516 22.90 -14.65 15.37
C LEU A 516 21.40 -14.80 15.67
N ALA A 517 21.08 -15.32 16.84
CA ALA A 517 19.75 -15.22 17.43
C ALA A 517 19.89 -14.89 18.92
N LYS A 518 19.27 -13.79 19.36
CA LYS A 518 19.32 -13.34 20.77
C LYS A 518 17.95 -12.85 21.24
N PRO A 519 17.50 -13.21 22.46
CA PRO A 519 16.32 -12.59 23.05
C PRO A 519 16.50 -11.07 23.13
N PHE A 520 15.52 -10.31 22.65
CA PHE A 520 15.48 -8.85 22.84
C PHE A 520 14.47 -8.43 23.91
N VAL A 521 13.80 -9.38 24.54
CA VAL A 521 12.89 -9.20 25.68
C VAL A 521 13.38 -10.01 26.89
N THR A 522 13.07 -9.53 28.09
CA THR A 522 13.39 -10.25 29.33
C THR A 522 12.30 -11.26 29.71
N ARG A 523 11.05 -10.98 29.35
CA ARG A 523 9.90 -11.87 29.58
C ARG A 523 9.74 -12.85 28.42
N LEU A 524 10.49 -13.94 28.48
CA LEU A 524 10.44 -15.03 27.50
C LEU A 524 10.28 -16.36 28.23
N THR A 525 9.18 -17.07 27.98
CA THR A 525 8.91 -18.34 28.70
C THR A 525 8.97 -19.56 27.80
N TRP A 526 8.91 -19.39 26.48
CA TRP A 526 8.69 -20.51 25.55
C TRP A 526 9.95 -21.21 25.07
N ALA A 527 11.08 -20.50 25.00
CA ALA A 527 12.37 -21.04 24.60
C ALA A 527 13.51 -20.42 25.41
N SER A 528 14.50 -21.24 25.74
CA SER A 528 15.70 -20.81 26.47
C SER A 528 16.76 -20.17 25.57
N GLY A 529 16.67 -20.43 24.26
CA GLY A 529 17.60 -19.96 23.24
C GLY A 529 17.30 -20.58 21.89
N ILE A 530 18.12 -20.25 20.89
CA ILE A 530 18.14 -20.94 19.59
C ILE A 530 19.41 -21.80 19.55
N GLY A 531 19.22 -23.09 19.26
CA GLY A 531 20.28 -24.09 19.19
C GLY A 531 21.20 -23.92 17.98
N ALA A 532 22.29 -24.69 17.98
CA ALA A 532 23.25 -24.70 16.86
C ALA A 532 22.66 -25.26 15.55
N ASP A 533 21.56 -26.01 15.64
CA ASP A 533 20.75 -26.47 14.52
C ASP A 533 19.80 -25.39 13.98
N GLY A 534 19.82 -24.19 14.57
CA GLY A 534 18.95 -23.07 14.20
C GLY A 534 17.53 -23.17 14.76
N ARG A 535 17.23 -24.15 15.62
CA ARG A 535 15.87 -24.38 16.16
C ARG A 535 15.71 -23.85 17.58
N PRO A 536 14.50 -23.45 17.99
CA PRO A 536 14.27 -23.02 19.37
C PRO A 536 14.40 -24.17 20.36
N GLN A 537 15.10 -23.92 21.47
CA GLN A 537 15.22 -24.84 22.59
C GLN A 537 14.05 -24.64 23.55
N LEU A 538 12.96 -25.36 23.29
CA LEU A 538 11.68 -25.20 23.98
C LEU A 538 11.80 -25.42 25.50
N ILE A 539 11.11 -24.58 26.25
CA ILE A 539 10.92 -24.71 27.70
C ILE A 539 9.62 -25.48 27.95
N GLU A 540 9.65 -26.45 28.86
CA GLU A 540 8.47 -27.24 29.23
C GLU A 540 7.33 -26.36 29.80
N GLY A 541 6.09 -26.83 29.65
CA GLY A 541 4.93 -26.17 30.25
C GLY A 541 4.36 -24.97 29.46
N ASN A 542 4.82 -24.72 28.23
CA ASN A 542 4.29 -23.64 27.38
C ASN A 542 3.19 -24.06 26.40
N LYS A 543 2.94 -25.38 26.24
CA LYS A 543 1.91 -25.89 25.34
C LYS A 543 0.51 -25.45 25.83
N PRO A 544 -0.35 -24.88 24.97
CA PRO A 544 -1.73 -24.58 25.34
C PRO A 544 -2.48 -25.82 25.82
N THR A 545 -3.32 -25.65 26.85
CA THR A 545 -4.26 -26.68 27.32
C THR A 545 -5.68 -26.14 27.26
N PRO A 546 -6.74 -26.98 27.34
CA PRO A 546 -8.11 -26.47 27.46
C PRO A 546 -8.31 -25.54 28.67
N GLY A 547 -7.58 -25.78 29.78
CA GLY A 547 -7.62 -24.93 30.98
C GLY A 547 -6.89 -23.59 30.84
N GLY A 548 -5.96 -23.50 29.88
CA GLY A 548 -5.16 -22.30 29.63
C GLY A 548 -3.74 -22.42 30.17
N THR A 549 -2.78 -21.93 29.40
CA THR A 549 -1.35 -21.92 29.72
C THR A 549 -0.83 -20.49 29.59
N LYS A 550 -0.16 -19.97 30.62
CA LYS A 550 0.52 -18.68 30.52
C LYS A 550 1.78 -18.84 29.68
N ALA A 551 1.94 -18.02 28.65
CA ALA A 551 3.19 -17.93 27.90
C ALA A 551 3.53 -16.47 27.56
N CYS A 552 4.82 -16.20 27.39
CA CYS A 552 5.38 -14.91 27.00
C CYS A 552 6.34 -15.12 25.81
N PRO A 553 6.21 -14.34 24.71
CA PRO A 553 5.40 -13.12 24.61
C PRO A 553 3.89 -13.37 24.49
N ALA A 554 3.09 -12.30 24.66
CA ALA A 554 1.66 -12.31 24.35
C ALA A 554 1.40 -12.60 22.86
N VAL A 555 0.13 -12.82 22.48
CA VAL A 555 -0.27 -13.06 21.07
C VAL A 555 0.10 -11.89 20.14
N ARG A 556 0.03 -10.67 20.67
CA ARG A 556 0.56 -9.45 20.03
C ARG A 556 2.04 -9.57 19.64
N GLY A 557 2.78 -10.40 20.35
CA GLY A 557 4.22 -10.56 20.22
C GLY A 557 5.05 -9.61 21.05
N ALA A 558 6.34 -9.92 21.09
CA ALA A 558 7.39 -9.04 21.57
C ALA A 558 7.64 -7.84 20.64
N THR A 559 7.24 -7.98 19.38
CA THR A 559 7.13 -6.92 18.36
C THR A 559 6.03 -7.35 17.36
N ASN A 560 5.72 -6.54 16.35
CA ASN A 560 4.72 -6.88 15.34
C ASN A 560 5.05 -6.20 13.99
N TRP A 561 4.04 -5.86 13.18
CA TRP A 561 4.18 -5.31 11.82
C TRP A 561 4.82 -3.93 11.73
N TYR A 562 4.86 -3.21 12.84
CA TYR A 562 5.36 -1.85 12.87
C TYR A 562 6.84 -1.80 12.51
N SER A 563 7.17 -0.82 11.68
CA SER A 563 8.43 -0.84 10.94
C SER A 563 9.66 -0.65 11.83
N THR A 564 10.77 -1.24 11.41
CA THR A 564 12.09 -1.15 12.07
C THR A 564 13.08 -0.37 11.19
N ALA A 565 14.22 0.02 11.75
CA ALA A 565 15.27 0.72 11.01
C ALA A 565 16.65 0.33 11.51
N PHE A 566 17.62 0.22 10.60
CA PHE A 566 19.04 0.04 10.93
C PHE A 566 19.84 1.27 10.49
N ASN A 567 20.58 1.87 11.42
CA ASN A 567 21.46 3.00 11.10
C ASN A 567 22.91 2.51 10.92
N PRO A 568 23.49 2.64 9.71
CA PRO A 568 24.84 2.15 9.43
C PRO A 568 25.94 2.90 10.18
N VAL A 569 25.68 4.15 10.62
CA VAL A 569 26.64 4.97 11.36
C VAL A 569 26.73 4.53 12.82
N THR A 570 25.58 4.29 13.47
CA THR A 570 25.57 3.82 14.87
C THR A 570 25.75 2.30 14.98
N ARG A 571 25.49 1.55 13.90
CA ARG A 571 25.40 0.09 13.86
C ARG A 571 24.30 -0.47 14.77
N LEU A 572 23.26 0.33 15.01
CA LEU A 572 22.13 -0.06 15.85
C LEU A 572 20.88 -0.34 15.01
N PHE A 573 20.15 -1.38 15.41
CA PHE A 573 18.83 -1.73 14.92
C PHE A 573 17.76 -1.20 15.90
N TYR A 574 16.83 -0.38 15.41
CA TYR A 574 15.79 0.25 16.21
C TYR A 574 14.43 -0.41 15.96
N MET A 575 13.70 -0.65 17.04
CA MET A 575 12.37 -1.25 16.99
C MET A 575 11.54 -0.88 18.22
N MET A 576 10.22 -0.99 18.12
CA MET A 576 9.38 -1.03 19.31
C MET A 576 9.35 -2.47 19.85
N ALA A 577 9.54 -2.64 21.16
CA ALA A 577 9.51 -3.92 21.83
C ALA A 577 8.45 -3.92 22.94
N VAL A 578 7.82 -5.07 23.16
CA VAL A 578 6.76 -5.26 24.15
C VAL A 578 7.11 -6.44 25.05
N GLU A 579 7.03 -6.23 26.35
CA GLU A 579 7.16 -7.28 27.36
C GLU A 579 5.78 -7.54 27.96
N ASP A 580 5.12 -8.57 27.45
CA ASP A 580 3.73 -8.93 27.77
C ASP A 580 3.54 -10.45 27.66
N CYS A 581 2.47 -10.98 28.26
CA CYS A 581 2.13 -12.39 28.27
C CYS A 581 0.65 -12.60 27.95
N SER A 582 0.26 -13.81 27.54
CA SER A 582 -1.14 -14.19 27.34
C SER A 582 -1.43 -15.53 27.98
N ILE A 583 -2.71 -15.79 28.25
CA ILE A 583 -3.19 -17.14 28.56
C ILE A 583 -3.67 -17.77 27.26
N TYR A 584 -3.02 -18.85 26.85
CA TYR A 584 -3.31 -19.60 25.63
C TYR A 584 -4.10 -20.87 25.94
N ARG A 585 -5.23 -21.05 25.28
CA ARG A 585 -6.10 -22.22 25.36
C ARG A 585 -6.05 -23.00 24.07
N GLN A 586 -5.98 -24.33 24.19
CA GLN A 586 -6.10 -25.22 23.05
C GLN A 586 -7.52 -25.09 22.46
N SER A 587 -7.62 -24.66 21.20
CA SER A 587 -8.88 -24.38 20.51
C SER A 587 -8.73 -24.48 18.99
N LYS A 588 -9.74 -25.05 18.33
CA LYS A 588 -9.79 -25.14 16.85
C LYS A 588 -10.03 -23.80 16.14
N MET A 589 -10.44 -22.77 16.86
CA MET A 589 -10.73 -21.43 16.33
C MET A 589 -9.74 -20.37 16.84
N GLY A 590 -8.59 -20.80 17.34
CA GLY A 590 -7.72 -19.95 18.15
C GLY A 590 -8.29 -19.75 19.55
N GLY A 591 -7.41 -19.51 20.52
CA GLY A 591 -7.80 -19.40 21.92
C GLY A 591 -6.74 -18.70 22.73
N TYR A 592 -6.86 -17.39 22.90
CA TYR A 592 -5.98 -16.64 23.79
C TYR A 592 -6.75 -15.50 24.46
N VAL A 593 -6.34 -15.13 25.67
CA VAL A 593 -6.85 -13.95 26.37
C VAL A 593 -5.70 -13.18 27.00
N PRO A 594 -5.83 -11.85 27.17
CA PRO A 594 -4.83 -11.05 27.85
C PRO A 594 -4.54 -11.59 29.25
N PHE A 595 -3.26 -11.72 29.61
CA PHE A 595 -2.85 -11.98 30.99
C PHE A 595 -2.73 -10.65 31.72
N ARG A 596 -3.55 -10.42 32.76
CA ARG A 596 -3.54 -9.18 33.53
C ARG A 596 -3.01 -9.44 34.94
N ASP A 597 -1.81 -8.92 35.20
CA ASP A 597 -1.22 -8.89 36.53
C ASP A 597 -0.88 -7.43 36.88
N PRO A 598 -1.68 -6.78 37.74
CA PRO A 598 -1.42 -5.40 38.15
C PRO A 598 -0.07 -5.20 38.85
N SER A 599 0.51 -6.26 39.45
CA SER A 599 1.82 -6.19 40.10
C SER A 599 2.99 -6.25 39.12
N ASP A 600 2.75 -6.79 37.92
CA ASP A 600 3.75 -6.90 36.85
C ASP A 600 3.14 -6.53 35.48
N PRO A 601 2.72 -5.26 35.30
CA PRO A 601 1.99 -4.85 34.10
C PRO A 601 2.85 -5.01 32.84
N PRO A 602 2.22 -5.11 31.66
CA PRO A 602 2.92 -5.09 30.38
C PRO A 602 3.78 -3.83 30.22
N LYS A 603 4.95 -3.97 29.61
CA LYS A 603 5.87 -2.84 29.35
C LYS A 603 6.13 -2.72 27.86
N LYS A 604 6.32 -1.49 27.38
CA LYS A 604 6.69 -1.22 26.00
C LYS A 604 7.90 -0.28 25.96
N PHE A 605 8.76 -0.47 24.96
CA PHE A 605 10.01 0.26 24.82
C PHE A 605 10.25 0.59 23.35
N LEU A 606 10.84 1.76 23.08
CA LEU A 606 11.67 1.92 21.89
C LEU A 606 13.05 1.35 22.26
N ARG A 607 13.55 0.35 21.53
CA ARG A 607 14.84 -0.30 21.80
C ARG A 607 15.80 -0.11 20.65
N ALA A 608 17.08 0.05 20.98
CA ALA A 608 18.20 -0.06 20.07
C ALA A 608 19.01 -1.32 20.40
N LEU A 609 19.23 -2.17 19.40
CA LEU A 609 20.02 -3.40 19.51
C LEU A 609 21.32 -3.22 18.74
N ASP A 610 22.43 -3.64 19.36
CA ASP A 610 23.73 -3.72 18.70
C ASP A 610 23.75 -4.84 17.66
N LEU A 611 24.19 -4.53 16.44
CA LEU A 611 24.20 -5.50 15.33
C LEU A 611 25.05 -6.74 15.63
N ASP A 612 26.24 -6.58 16.18
CA ASP A 612 27.22 -7.68 16.30
C ASP A 612 26.86 -8.64 17.44
N THR A 613 26.23 -8.13 18.49
CA THR A 613 25.97 -8.88 19.74
C THR A 613 24.49 -9.16 20.00
N GLY A 614 23.58 -8.43 19.38
CA GLY A 614 22.13 -8.49 19.63
C GLY A 614 21.72 -7.94 21.00
N ARG A 615 22.63 -7.29 21.74
CA ARG A 615 22.35 -6.73 23.07
C ARG A 615 21.65 -5.38 22.95
N ILE A 616 20.83 -5.06 23.95
CA ILE A 616 20.21 -3.74 24.09
C ILE A 616 21.32 -2.71 24.37
N ALA A 617 21.49 -1.75 23.46
CA ALA A 617 22.41 -0.62 23.61
C ALA A 617 21.78 0.50 24.45
N TRP A 618 20.50 0.78 24.20
CA TRP A 618 19.66 1.69 24.99
C TRP A 618 18.19 1.37 24.76
N GLU A 619 17.33 1.83 25.68
CA GLU A 619 15.88 1.75 25.55
C GLU A 619 15.19 2.98 26.12
N VAL A 620 14.04 3.35 25.53
CA VAL A 620 13.19 4.45 25.99
C VAL A 620 11.84 3.86 26.42
N PRO A 621 11.50 3.86 27.72
CA PRO A 621 10.22 3.36 28.22
C PRO A 621 9.03 4.09 27.59
N GLN A 622 7.98 3.34 27.29
CA GLN A 622 6.74 3.84 26.72
C GLN A 622 5.61 3.62 27.71
N PHE A 623 5.19 4.69 28.38
CA PHE A 623 4.18 4.62 29.43
C PHE A 623 2.77 4.55 28.85
N GLY A 624 1.95 3.68 29.42
CA GLY A 624 0.56 3.45 29.01
C GLY A 624 0.32 2.04 28.50
N ALA A 625 -0.90 1.81 28.01
CA ALA A 625 -1.35 0.54 27.47
C ALA A 625 -0.59 0.19 26.18
N PRO A 626 0.16 -0.94 26.09
CA PRO A 626 0.89 -1.30 24.87
C PRO A 626 0.03 -1.42 23.60
N GLU A 627 -1.28 -1.64 23.77
CA GLU A 627 -2.28 -1.66 22.70
C GLU A 627 -2.59 -0.30 22.07
N SER A 628 -2.28 0.82 22.73
CA SER A 628 -2.48 2.16 22.15
C SER A 628 -1.39 2.53 21.14
N ASN A 629 -0.35 1.69 20.99
CA ASN A 629 0.79 2.03 20.16
C ASN A 629 1.28 0.83 19.36
N TYR A 630 1.20 0.97 18.04
CA TYR A 630 1.81 0.14 17.03
C TYR A 630 2.52 1.03 16.01
N SER A 631 3.16 2.13 16.46
CA SER A 631 4.01 2.93 15.59
C SER A 631 5.29 2.18 15.30
N GLY A 632 5.75 2.20 14.06
CA GLY A 632 7.13 1.84 13.75
C GLY A 632 8.09 2.99 14.01
N VAL A 633 9.30 2.83 13.50
CA VAL A 633 10.36 3.83 13.58
C VAL A 633 10.88 4.24 12.20
N LEU A 634 11.49 5.42 12.17
CA LEU A 634 12.26 5.95 11.06
C LEU A 634 13.61 6.44 11.59
N SER A 635 14.71 6.02 10.97
CA SER A 635 16.05 6.55 11.25
C SER A 635 16.47 7.53 10.16
N THR A 636 17.28 8.54 10.48
CA THR A 636 17.82 9.50 9.50
C THR A 636 19.31 9.75 9.68
N ALA A 637 20.00 10.17 8.62
CA ALA A 637 21.41 10.57 8.65
C ALA A 637 21.65 11.83 9.50
N GLY A 638 20.61 12.59 9.83
CA GLY A 638 20.65 13.66 10.84
C GLY A 638 20.90 13.19 12.27
N GLY A 639 20.99 11.87 12.51
CA GLY A 639 21.25 11.29 13.82
C GLY A 639 19.99 11.13 14.67
N LEU A 640 18.82 11.03 14.05
CA LEU A 640 17.52 10.99 14.72
C LEU A 640 16.80 9.64 14.48
N VAL A 641 16.00 9.23 15.47
CA VAL A 641 14.96 8.21 15.34
C VAL A 641 13.60 8.83 15.64
N PHE A 642 12.67 8.77 14.69
CA PHE A 642 11.29 9.23 14.84
C PHE A 642 10.37 8.05 15.14
N TYR A 643 9.39 8.25 16.03
CA TYR A 643 8.41 7.22 16.42
C TYR A 643 7.18 7.86 17.10
N GLY A 644 6.09 7.10 17.18
CA GLY A 644 4.90 7.47 17.97
C GLY A 644 5.03 6.99 19.41
N GLU A 645 4.68 7.84 20.37
CA GLU A 645 4.73 7.54 21.80
C GLU A 645 3.42 6.90 22.27
N THR A 646 3.50 6.00 23.25
CA THR A 646 2.30 5.34 23.81
C THR A 646 1.31 6.32 24.47
N GLY A 647 1.81 7.48 24.91
CA GLY A 647 1.00 8.59 25.40
C GLY A 647 0.25 9.39 24.31
N GLY A 648 0.46 9.08 23.02
CA GLY A 648 -0.17 9.78 21.90
C GLY A 648 0.64 10.97 21.36
N GLY A 649 1.91 11.09 21.74
CA GLY A 649 2.86 12.04 21.15
C GLY A 649 3.53 11.49 19.89
N PHE A 650 4.07 12.36 19.04
CA PHE A 650 5.03 12.03 17.99
C PHE A 650 6.38 12.64 18.37
N ALA A 651 7.44 11.83 18.41
CA ALA A 651 8.71 12.22 18.98
C ALA A 651 9.91 11.91 18.09
N ALA A 652 11.01 12.61 18.35
CA ALA A 652 12.32 12.35 17.79
C ALA A 652 13.35 12.23 18.92
N VAL A 653 14.13 11.14 18.90
CA VAL A 653 15.24 10.90 19.84
C VAL A 653 16.58 10.91 19.12
N ASP A 654 17.64 11.22 19.85
CA ASP A 654 19.02 11.02 19.42
C ASP A 654 19.28 9.52 19.17
N ALA A 655 19.74 9.18 17.96
CA ALA A 655 19.91 7.79 17.53
C ALA A 655 20.98 7.02 18.33
N LYS A 656 21.96 7.70 18.93
CA LYS A 656 23.03 7.05 19.71
C LYS A 656 22.63 6.79 21.15
N THR A 657 21.76 7.61 21.71
CA THR A 657 21.51 7.66 23.17
C THR A 657 20.06 7.44 23.58
N GLY A 658 19.10 7.54 22.64
CA GLY A 658 17.67 7.49 22.95
C GLY A 658 17.13 8.75 23.64
N ARG A 659 17.93 9.80 23.82
CA ARG A 659 17.48 11.05 24.45
C ARG A 659 16.47 11.77 23.56
N THR A 660 15.29 12.09 24.08
CA THR A 660 14.28 12.90 23.38
C THR A 660 14.80 14.30 23.06
N LEU A 661 14.66 14.71 21.81
CA LEU A 661 15.09 16.02 21.30
C LEU A 661 13.92 16.89 20.83
N TRP A 662 12.80 16.25 20.47
CA TRP A 662 11.60 16.91 20.02
C TRP A 662 10.38 16.01 20.26
N HIS A 663 9.24 16.63 20.51
CA HIS A 663 7.95 15.99 20.73
C HIS A 663 6.81 16.93 20.30
N PHE A 664 5.71 16.32 19.84
CA PHE A 664 4.46 17.00 19.50
C PHE A 664 3.25 16.14 19.90
N GLU A 665 2.30 16.70 20.65
CA GLU A 665 1.11 15.98 21.09
C GLU A 665 0.09 15.82 19.96
N THR A 666 -0.16 14.57 19.53
CA THR A 666 -1.21 14.27 18.55
C THR A 666 -2.47 13.78 19.22
N ASN A 667 -2.39 13.31 20.47
CA ASN A 667 -3.49 12.76 21.28
C ASN A 667 -4.24 11.61 20.57
N ASN A 668 -3.51 10.75 19.84
CA ASN A 668 -4.08 9.64 19.09
C ASN A 668 -3.39 8.31 19.39
N VAL A 669 -4.07 7.22 19.04
CA VAL A 669 -3.50 5.86 18.99
C VAL A 669 -2.65 5.71 17.73
N TRP A 670 -1.55 4.98 17.84
CA TRP A 670 -0.63 4.75 16.73
C TRP A 670 -0.82 3.38 16.10
N LYS A 671 -0.93 3.35 14.77
CA LYS A 671 -1.01 2.13 13.95
C LYS A 671 -0.09 2.16 12.72
N ALA A 672 0.53 3.31 12.44
CA ALA A 672 1.38 3.56 11.28
C ALA A 672 2.81 3.97 11.67
N SER A 673 3.72 3.82 10.72
CA SER A 673 5.14 4.14 10.89
C SER A 673 5.49 5.48 10.22
N PRO A 674 6.40 6.29 10.79
CA PRO A 674 6.84 7.53 10.17
C PRO A 674 7.66 7.29 8.89
N MET A 675 7.66 8.29 8.01
CA MET A 675 8.46 8.36 6.79
C MET A 675 8.98 9.79 6.58
N THR A 676 10.00 9.97 5.74
CA THR A 676 10.55 11.30 5.44
C THR A 676 10.71 11.49 3.94
N TYR A 677 10.59 12.73 3.49
CA TYR A 677 10.70 13.09 2.09
C TYR A 677 11.27 14.51 1.94
N MET A 678 11.63 14.88 0.73
CA MET A 678 12.09 16.22 0.40
C MET A 678 11.37 16.74 -0.84
N VAL A 679 10.87 17.98 -0.77
CA VAL A 679 10.31 18.66 -1.92
C VAL A 679 10.92 20.04 -2.02
N LYS A 680 11.43 20.41 -3.21
CA LYS A 680 12.06 21.71 -3.47
C LYS A 680 13.16 22.07 -2.45
N GLY A 681 13.96 21.08 -2.03
CA GLY A 681 15.08 21.27 -1.10
C GLY A 681 14.71 21.40 0.39
N ARG A 682 13.43 21.22 0.74
CA ARG A 682 12.96 21.21 2.13
C ARG A 682 12.58 19.80 2.55
N GLN A 683 13.17 19.32 3.64
CA GLN A 683 12.90 18.03 4.24
C GLN A 683 11.65 18.09 5.11
N TYR A 684 10.84 17.05 5.01
CA TYR A 684 9.63 16.82 5.77
C TYR A 684 9.67 15.44 6.42
N VAL A 685 8.98 15.27 7.54
CA VAL A 685 8.70 13.98 8.19
C VAL A 685 7.20 13.86 8.30
N ALA A 686 6.62 12.76 7.83
CA ALA A 686 5.18 12.53 7.87
C ALA A 686 4.82 11.18 8.50
N VAL A 687 3.62 11.11 9.08
CA VAL A 687 3.08 9.93 9.74
C VAL A 687 1.56 9.97 9.77
N ALA A 688 0.91 8.81 9.71
CA ALA A 688 -0.52 8.70 9.99
C ALA A 688 -0.77 8.57 11.50
N SER A 689 -1.69 9.37 12.03
CA SER A 689 -2.04 9.50 13.44
C SER A 689 -3.55 9.49 13.59
N GLY A 690 -4.11 8.41 14.13
CA GLY A 690 -5.56 8.18 14.11
C GLY A 690 -6.08 8.15 12.68
N GLY A 691 -6.91 9.13 12.32
CA GLY A 691 -7.42 9.34 10.95
C GLY A 691 -6.74 10.44 10.15
N ASN A 692 -5.62 11.00 10.64
CA ASN A 692 -4.95 12.13 10.00
C ASN A 692 -3.58 11.75 9.48
N ILE A 693 -3.21 12.27 8.31
CA ILE A 693 -1.84 12.31 7.82
C ILE A 693 -1.26 13.64 8.25
N LEU A 694 -0.20 13.61 9.06
CA LEU A 694 0.48 14.79 9.57
C LEU A 694 1.84 14.91 8.90
N SER A 695 2.26 16.14 8.55
CA SER A 695 3.60 16.41 8.04
C SER A 695 4.27 17.55 8.80
N PHE A 696 5.55 17.36 9.12
CA PHE A 696 6.38 18.25 9.92
C PHE A 696 7.63 18.66 9.14
N ALA A 697 8.07 19.90 9.31
CA ALA A 697 9.34 20.39 8.76
C ALA A 697 9.92 21.50 9.64
N LEU A 698 11.18 21.86 9.40
CA LEU A 698 11.75 23.09 9.95
C LEU A 698 11.02 24.30 9.35
N PRO A 699 10.87 25.42 10.09
CA PRO A 699 10.24 26.64 9.59
C PRO A 699 10.89 27.13 8.29
N GLU A 700 10.10 27.75 7.40
CA GLU A 700 10.68 28.48 6.26
C GLU A 700 11.58 29.61 6.78
N ARG A 701 12.72 29.81 6.12
CA ARG A 701 13.67 30.89 6.46
C ARG A 701 13.23 32.22 5.88
#